data_AF-A0A1Q3YZ17-F1
#
_entry.id   AF-A0A1Q3YZ17-F1
#
_cell.length_a   1.000
_cell.length_b   1.000
_cell.length_c   1.000
_cell.angle_alpha   90.00
_cell.angle_beta   90.00
_cell.angle_gamma   90.00
#
_symmetry.space_group_name_H-M   'P 1'
#
loop_
_entity.id
_entity.type
_entity.pdbx_description
1 polymer ?
#
loop_
_entity_poly.entity_id
_entity_poly.type
_entity_poly.pdbx_seq_one_letter_code
_entity_poly.pdbx_strand_id
1 'polypeptide(L)'
;MIYVGEHLRPQEGWADQDNCLIIPSLPVATRADISGQYLDYWPSYQQLTPSSRKAYIDWLASGRNNPDTNIGYVFLYFYGLERRLMLDGAGDAHNEIVTEVERLVRIYGGNRSFQRYSSELLAAARVRQQGITPLTDLTINMDAGTIPLAVKLEMGRVAAAGQIISAPLLLAFVVGHPETRVRTPARRLPDLLEQAFAAELAKKYPSGLRLALPKEVPPIDLVYQAASNSFRVNVLANPNAIPDISQLTEPIGLARHILDAVTVDLEGYSRALGRAESPETPTLSAIARLPKELRLEQAGKLHPAKLAELDRLSDAHELSPLQGLMDLTEVNDDGSDRTDLKRLAQCLGAFGFGVVPDPVFAPRIVATQRQVLVFRQDIEDEPVVAASQAYRQTYLALALGTIVAKADGVVSDSERDLLRTLVTQTEGLSGNERYRLQADGHWLESNPFALGDLRQQLADAPASFKEQLVTNLLPIATADGVLDASEVAVLEKLAKLIGLDPSSLYGKLNAARAPAAPLPQKPTISAAGRPLIAPAPSPAAKPSINRGKLDDVRKESSQVATYLSNIFVDDEPQPDPEPPREEAADSRGLDGRLRRLLDELTSRPEWSKADFAALAKQAGLMPGAVFAQLNDWALDTGGEVLLEGEDPIVVNSAAA
;
A
#
# COMPACT_ATOMS: atom_id res chain seq x y z
N MET A 1 8.38 -8.60 -46.12
CA MET A 1 7.36 -8.81 -47.17
C MET A 1 6.78 -7.45 -47.55
N ILE A 2 6.71 -7.10 -48.84
CA ILE A 2 6.12 -5.84 -49.32
C ILE A 2 5.33 -6.10 -50.60
N TYR A 3 4.32 -5.27 -50.86
CA TYR A 3 3.54 -5.31 -52.10
C TYR A 3 4.02 -4.22 -53.03
N VAL A 4 4.45 -4.59 -54.24
CA VAL A 4 4.97 -3.66 -55.25
C VAL A 4 4.28 -3.94 -56.57
N GLY A 5 3.69 -2.92 -57.20
CA GLY A 5 3.00 -3.09 -58.47
C GLY A 5 2.16 -1.88 -58.85
N GLU A 6 1.35 -2.03 -59.91
CA GLU A 6 0.46 -0.96 -60.37
C GLU A 6 -0.93 -1.01 -59.74
N HIS A 7 -1.41 -2.21 -59.38
CA HIS A 7 -2.76 -2.42 -58.89
C HIS A 7 -2.81 -3.50 -57.80
N LEU A 8 -3.51 -3.20 -56.70
CA LEU A 8 -3.86 -4.12 -55.62
C LEU A 8 -5.15 -3.59 -54.99
N ARG A 9 -6.28 -4.25 -55.26
CA ARG A 9 -7.57 -3.78 -54.73
C ARG A 9 -7.74 -4.17 -53.25
N PRO A 10 -8.30 -3.28 -52.43
CA PRO A 10 -8.79 -3.66 -51.11
C PRO A 10 -10.03 -4.57 -51.28
N GLN A 11 -10.32 -5.40 -50.27
CA GLN A 11 -11.55 -6.21 -50.24
C GLN A 11 -12.76 -5.37 -49.80
N GLU A 12 -12.53 -4.39 -48.92
CA GLU A 12 -13.52 -3.46 -48.39
C GLU A 12 -13.07 -2.00 -48.56
N GLY A 13 -14.01 -1.07 -48.48
CA GLY A 13 -13.77 0.37 -48.64
C GLY A 13 -13.89 0.87 -50.08
N TRP A 14 -13.68 2.18 -50.24
CA TRP A 14 -13.89 2.90 -51.51
C TRP A 14 -12.59 3.24 -52.25
N ALA A 15 -11.44 2.88 -51.68
CA ALA A 15 -10.14 3.21 -52.27
C ALA A 15 -9.85 2.32 -53.49
N ASP A 16 -9.22 2.90 -54.51
CA ASP A 16 -8.83 2.17 -55.72
C ASP A 16 -7.67 1.19 -55.47
N GLN A 17 -6.82 1.50 -54.48
CA GLN A 17 -5.62 0.75 -54.13
C GLN A 17 -5.57 0.50 -52.62
N ASP A 18 -5.14 -0.69 -52.25
CA ASP A 18 -4.83 -1.07 -50.89
C ASP A 18 -3.67 -0.21 -50.37
N ASN A 19 -3.80 0.26 -49.12
CA ASN A 19 -2.85 1.18 -48.47
C ASN A 19 -1.39 0.69 -48.53
N CYS A 20 -1.16 -0.62 -48.52
CA CYS A 20 0.17 -1.21 -48.49
C CYS A 20 0.89 -1.25 -49.86
N LEU A 21 0.20 -0.96 -50.97
CA LEU A 21 0.76 -1.09 -52.31
C LEU A 21 1.79 0.01 -52.63
N ILE A 22 3.04 -0.39 -52.79
CA ILE A 22 4.09 0.47 -53.33
C ILE A 22 3.94 0.56 -54.84
N ILE A 23 3.62 1.75 -55.35
CA ILE A 23 3.43 2.03 -56.77
C ILE A 23 4.71 2.64 -57.36
N PRO A 24 5.50 1.92 -58.18
CA PRO A 24 6.82 2.38 -58.63
C PRO A 24 6.78 3.62 -59.55
N SER A 25 5.66 3.85 -60.23
CA SER A 25 5.49 4.98 -61.15
C SER A 25 5.26 6.31 -60.44
N LEU A 26 4.99 6.31 -59.14
CA LEU A 26 4.76 7.54 -58.38
C LEU A 26 6.09 8.25 -58.03
N PRO A 27 6.14 9.59 -58.09
CA PRO A 27 7.36 10.34 -57.85
C PRO A 27 7.86 10.20 -56.40
N VAL A 28 9.18 10.09 -56.26
CA VAL A 28 9.92 10.03 -55.00
C VAL A 28 10.91 11.20 -54.96
N ALA A 29 10.88 11.99 -53.88
CA ALA A 29 11.77 13.15 -53.74
C ALA A 29 13.18 12.76 -53.32
N THR A 30 14.14 13.67 -53.48
CA THR A 30 15.51 13.49 -52.96
C THR A 30 15.57 13.61 -51.44
N ARG A 31 14.76 14.48 -50.84
CA ARG A 31 14.72 14.72 -49.38
C ARG A 31 13.55 13.97 -48.74
N ALA A 32 13.84 13.24 -47.67
CA ALA A 32 12.87 12.48 -46.89
C ALA A 32 12.11 13.37 -45.88
N ASP A 33 10.80 13.13 -45.73
CA ASP A 33 9.99 13.62 -44.61
C ASP A 33 10.13 12.67 -43.41
N ILE A 34 11.24 12.77 -42.68
CA ILE A 34 11.52 11.86 -41.54
C ILE A 34 10.50 12.07 -40.41
N SER A 35 10.02 13.30 -40.23
CA SER A 35 9.02 13.68 -39.23
C SER A 35 7.65 13.07 -39.48
N GLY A 36 7.33 12.68 -40.72
CA GLY A 36 5.99 12.26 -41.13
C GLY A 36 4.96 13.39 -41.02
N GLN A 37 5.36 14.65 -41.21
CA GLN A 37 4.47 15.81 -41.03
C GLN A 37 3.36 15.89 -42.08
N TYR A 38 3.52 15.16 -43.19
CA TYR A 38 2.52 15.06 -44.27
C TYR A 38 1.81 13.70 -44.29
N LEU A 39 1.90 12.91 -43.22
CA LEU A 39 1.17 11.66 -43.11
C LEU A 39 -0.24 11.92 -42.58
N ASP A 40 -1.20 11.32 -43.27
CA ASP A 40 -2.57 11.19 -42.76
C ASP A 40 -2.63 10.12 -41.66
N TYR A 41 -3.73 10.12 -40.88
CA TYR A 41 -3.94 9.17 -39.80
C TYR A 41 -3.96 7.70 -40.27
N TRP A 42 -4.50 7.44 -41.46
CA TRP A 42 -4.49 6.14 -42.15
C TRP A 42 -3.72 6.24 -43.46
N PRO A 43 -2.39 6.21 -43.41
CA PRO A 43 -1.59 6.49 -44.59
C PRO A 43 -1.84 5.43 -45.68
N SER A 44 -1.88 5.88 -46.93
CA SER A 44 -1.82 5.03 -48.12
C SER A 44 -0.63 5.47 -48.96
N TYR A 45 0.16 4.51 -49.45
CA TYR A 45 1.34 4.82 -50.27
C TYR A 45 1.00 5.68 -51.50
N GLN A 46 -0.19 5.46 -52.09
CA GLN A 46 -0.67 6.23 -53.24
C GLN A 46 -0.80 7.73 -52.91
N GLN A 47 -1.29 8.06 -51.71
CA GLN A 47 -1.57 9.43 -51.26
C GLN A 47 -0.36 10.14 -50.67
N LEU A 48 0.71 9.42 -50.33
CA LEU A 48 1.92 10.02 -49.78
C LEU A 48 2.51 11.11 -50.68
N THR A 49 3.01 12.18 -50.07
CA THR A 49 3.87 13.13 -50.80
C THR A 49 5.15 12.45 -51.29
N PRO A 50 5.82 12.97 -52.35
CA PRO A 50 7.09 12.41 -52.81
C PRO A 50 8.17 12.31 -51.72
N SER A 51 8.20 13.25 -50.77
CA SER A 51 9.12 13.22 -49.61
C SER A 51 8.76 12.16 -48.58
N SER A 52 7.47 11.92 -48.33
CA SER A 52 7.03 10.85 -47.42
C SER A 52 7.22 9.47 -48.04
N ARG A 53 7.08 9.32 -49.37
CA ARG A 53 7.49 8.09 -50.08
C ARG A 53 8.99 7.83 -49.93
N LYS A 54 9.83 8.87 -50.06
CA LYS A 54 11.29 8.75 -49.84
C LYS A 54 11.60 8.25 -48.43
N ALA A 55 10.98 8.84 -47.40
CA ALA A 55 11.17 8.42 -46.01
C ALA A 55 10.78 6.96 -45.79
N TYR A 56 9.61 6.54 -46.30
CA TYR A 56 9.15 5.17 -46.20
C TYR A 56 10.09 4.17 -46.90
N ILE A 57 10.51 4.46 -48.13
CA ILE A 57 11.43 3.60 -48.91
C ILE A 57 12.79 3.51 -48.24
N ASP A 58 13.34 4.62 -47.73
CA ASP A 58 14.61 4.62 -47.00
C ASP A 58 14.53 3.78 -45.73
N TRP A 59 13.43 3.90 -44.98
CA TRP A 59 13.20 3.07 -43.81
C TRP A 59 13.08 1.59 -44.17
N LEU A 60 12.35 1.24 -45.24
CA LEU A 60 12.25 -0.14 -45.74
C LEU A 60 13.59 -0.72 -46.20
N ALA A 61 14.45 0.10 -46.82
CA ALA A 61 15.79 -0.29 -47.26
C ALA A 61 16.80 -0.40 -46.11
N SER A 62 16.45 0.09 -44.91
CA SER A 62 17.25 -0.02 -43.69
C SER A 62 16.95 -1.33 -42.93
N GLY A 63 17.47 -1.43 -41.70
CA GLY A 63 17.10 -2.52 -40.77
C GLY A 63 15.68 -2.44 -40.21
N ARG A 64 14.91 -1.38 -40.50
CA ARG A 64 13.54 -1.14 -39.98
C ARG A 64 13.49 -1.25 -38.45
N ASN A 65 14.47 -0.65 -37.79
CA ASN A 65 14.73 -0.78 -36.36
C ASN A 65 15.00 0.55 -35.65
N ASN A 66 14.82 1.68 -36.34
CA ASN A 66 14.92 2.98 -35.70
C ASN A 66 13.67 3.25 -34.84
N PRO A 67 13.77 3.32 -33.49
CA PRO A 67 12.62 3.52 -32.61
C PRO A 67 11.95 4.88 -32.81
N ASP A 68 12.66 5.88 -33.32
CA ASP A 68 12.14 7.24 -33.55
C ASP A 68 11.41 7.39 -34.90
N THR A 69 11.21 6.30 -35.63
CA THR A 69 10.47 6.33 -36.90
C THR A 69 9.03 6.74 -36.64
N ASN A 70 8.50 7.72 -37.39
CA ASN A 70 7.09 8.07 -37.33
C ASN A 70 6.23 6.81 -37.57
N ILE A 71 5.30 6.54 -36.65
CA ILE A 71 4.55 5.29 -36.61
C ILE A 71 3.71 5.04 -37.88
N GLY A 72 3.31 6.08 -38.62
CA GLY A 72 2.57 5.93 -39.87
C GLY A 72 3.35 5.17 -40.95
N TYR A 73 4.68 5.31 -40.99
CA TYR A 73 5.53 4.51 -41.89
C TYR A 73 5.59 3.03 -41.48
N VAL A 74 5.57 2.77 -40.17
CA VAL A 74 5.52 1.40 -39.64
C VAL A 74 4.17 0.76 -39.96
N PHE A 75 3.07 1.51 -39.84
CA PHE A 75 1.73 1.06 -40.21
C PHE A 75 1.61 0.70 -41.69
N LEU A 76 2.16 1.49 -42.61
CA LEU A 76 2.18 1.16 -44.05
C LEU A 76 2.82 -0.21 -44.33
N TYR A 77 3.90 -0.53 -43.63
CA TYR A 77 4.54 -1.84 -43.75
C TYR A 77 3.73 -2.94 -43.08
N PHE A 78 3.18 -2.65 -41.89
CA PHE A 78 2.30 -3.55 -41.15
C PHE A 78 1.06 -3.94 -41.97
N TYR A 79 0.48 -3.03 -42.75
CA TYR A 79 -0.65 -3.32 -43.65
C TYR A 79 -0.33 -4.43 -44.66
N GLY A 80 0.90 -4.46 -45.17
CA GLY A 80 1.34 -5.57 -46.03
C GLY A 80 1.49 -6.89 -45.27
N LEU A 81 1.98 -6.83 -44.03
CA LEU A 81 2.11 -8.02 -43.19
C LEU A 81 0.74 -8.61 -42.81
N GLU A 82 -0.19 -7.77 -42.34
CA GLU A 82 -1.56 -8.21 -41.99
C GLU A 82 -2.27 -8.80 -43.21
N ARG A 83 -2.18 -8.14 -44.37
CA ARG A 83 -2.82 -8.60 -45.60
C ARG A 83 -2.28 -9.97 -46.03
N ARG A 84 -0.95 -10.15 -46.01
CA ARG A 84 -0.35 -11.42 -46.38
C ARG A 84 -0.74 -12.53 -45.40
N LEU A 85 -0.79 -12.21 -44.11
CA LEU A 85 -1.10 -13.17 -43.06
C LEU A 85 -2.57 -13.60 -43.07
N MET A 86 -3.48 -12.67 -43.30
CA MET A 86 -4.91 -12.86 -43.07
C MET A 86 -5.76 -12.89 -44.34
N LEU A 87 -5.38 -12.20 -45.42
CA LEU A 87 -6.19 -12.17 -46.64
C LEU A 87 -5.63 -13.09 -47.72
N ASP A 88 -4.40 -12.85 -48.15
CA ASP A 88 -3.83 -13.52 -49.32
C ASP A 88 -3.28 -14.93 -49.02
N GLY A 89 -3.17 -15.30 -47.73
CA GLY A 89 -2.69 -16.59 -47.24
C GLY A 89 -1.16 -16.71 -47.21
N ALA A 90 -0.59 -16.78 -46.01
CA ALA A 90 0.87 -16.73 -45.82
C ALA A 90 1.65 -17.99 -46.26
N GLY A 91 1.03 -19.17 -46.25
CA GLY A 91 1.73 -20.44 -46.50
C GLY A 91 2.96 -20.60 -45.59
N ASP A 92 4.10 -20.99 -46.16
CA ASP A 92 5.36 -21.18 -45.43
C ASP A 92 5.90 -19.89 -44.78
N ALA A 93 5.49 -18.72 -45.26
CA ALA A 93 5.93 -17.42 -44.73
C ALA A 93 5.21 -17.03 -43.42
N HIS A 94 4.25 -17.83 -42.93
CA HIS A 94 3.45 -17.50 -41.74
C HIS A 94 4.33 -17.17 -40.53
N ASN A 95 5.27 -18.05 -40.18
CA ASN A 95 6.12 -17.89 -39.00
C ASN A 95 7.08 -16.70 -39.14
N GLU A 96 7.57 -16.44 -40.36
CA GLU A 96 8.44 -15.28 -40.64
C GLU A 96 7.69 -13.96 -40.44
N ILE A 97 6.43 -13.89 -40.89
CA ILE A 97 5.58 -12.70 -40.73
C ILE A 97 5.24 -12.50 -39.25
N VAL A 98 4.85 -13.55 -38.53
CA VAL A 98 4.59 -13.48 -37.08
C VAL A 98 5.83 -12.99 -36.33
N THR A 99 6.99 -13.57 -36.60
CA THR A 99 8.27 -13.15 -35.99
C THR A 99 8.59 -11.68 -36.29
N GLU A 100 8.31 -11.23 -37.51
CA GLU A 100 8.50 -9.83 -37.89
C GLU A 100 7.54 -8.90 -37.16
N VAL A 101 6.26 -9.25 -37.01
CA VAL A 101 5.30 -8.47 -36.24
C VAL A 101 5.73 -8.39 -34.76
N GLU A 102 6.14 -9.51 -34.16
CA GLU A 102 6.68 -9.53 -32.79
C GLU A 102 7.97 -8.68 -32.65
N ARG A 103 8.82 -8.64 -33.68
CA ARG A 103 9.99 -7.75 -33.70
C ARG A 103 9.56 -6.27 -33.73
N LEU A 104 8.58 -5.92 -34.56
CA LEU A 104 8.06 -4.55 -34.61
C LEU A 104 7.40 -4.16 -33.28
N VAL A 105 6.66 -5.06 -32.63
CA VAL A 105 6.09 -4.84 -31.30
C VAL A 105 7.17 -4.51 -30.27
N ARG A 106 8.30 -5.24 -30.29
CA ARG A 106 9.43 -4.94 -29.38
C ARG A 106 10.05 -3.56 -29.58
N ILE A 107 9.94 -2.98 -30.77
CA ILE A 107 10.53 -1.68 -31.11
C ILE A 107 9.51 -0.55 -30.94
N TYR A 108 8.27 -0.76 -31.38
CA TYR A 108 7.24 0.26 -31.55
C TYR A 108 6.02 0.06 -30.64
N GLY A 109 5.99 -0.98 -29.80
CA GLY A 109 4.88 -1.32 -28.91
C GLY A 109 4.56 -0.28 -27.83
N GLY A 110 5.44 0.71 -27.62
CA GLY A 110 5.12 1.89 -26.82
C GLY A 110 4.01 2.75 -27.44
N ASN A 111 3.75 2.64 -28.74
CA ASN A 111 2.62 3.28 -29.38
C ASN A 111 1.33 2.46 -29.14
N ARG A 112 0.37 3.05 -28.42
CA ARG A 112 -0.90 2.41 -28.02
C ARG A 112 -1.68 1.80 -29.20
N SER A 113 -1.80 2.54 -30.31
CA SER A 113 -2.52 2.06 -31.49
C SER A 113 -1.81 0.88 -32.13
N PHE A 114 -0.50 0.98 -32.33
CA PHE A 114 0.28 -0.10 -32.92
C PHE A 114 0.22 -1.36 -32.07
N GLN A 115 0.42 -1.24 -30.75
CA GLN A 115 0.32 -2.33 -29.80
C GLN A 115 -1.03 -3.06 -29.88
N ARG A 116 -2.13 -2.31 -29.98
CA ARG A 116 -3.47 -2.88 -30.11
C ARG A 116 -3.61 -3.69 -31.40
N TYR A 117 -3.36 -3.08 -32.55
CA TYR A 117 -3.53 -3.74 -33.85
C TYR A 117 -2.60 -4.94 -34.05
N SER A 118 -1.36 -4.85 -33.60
CA SER A 118 -0.41 -5.96 -33.69
C SER A 118 -0.80 -7.11 -32.77
N SER A 119 -1.29 -6.84 -31.56
CA SER A 119 -1.75 -7.88 -30.63
C SER A 119 -2.97 -8.62 -31.18
N GLU A 120 -3.92 -7.88 -31.75
CA GLU A 120 -5.10 -8.45 -32.42
C GLU A 120 -4.70 -9.30 -33.63
N LEU A 121 -3.76 -8.85 -34.47
CA LEU A 121 -3.24 -9.63 -35.59
C LEU A 121 -2.59 -10.94 -35.13
N LEU A 122 -1.72 -10.88 -34.11
CA LEU A 122 -1.02 -12.05 -33.58
C LEU A 122 -2.02 -13.06 -32.96
N ALA A 123 -3.01 -12.56 -32.22
CA ALA A 123 -4.07 -13.40 -31.65
C ALA A 123 -4.88 -14.09 -32.77
N ALA A 124 -5.34 -13.34 -33.78
CA ALA A 124 -6.09 -13.88 -34.90
C ALA A 124 -5.26 -14.89 -35.72
N ALA A 125 -3.98 -14.59 -35.98
CA ALA A 125 -3.08 -15.48 -36.70
C ALA A 125 -2.86 -16.81 -35.96
N ARG A 126 -2.65 -16.75 -34.64
CA ARG A 126 -2.52 -17.95 -33.80
C ARG A 126 -3.78 -18.80 -33.87
N VAL A 127 -4.96 -18.18 -33.68
CA VAL A 127 -6.25 -18.87 -33.74
C VAL A 127 -6.48 -19.52 -35.10
N ARG A 128 -6.14 -18.83 -36.19
CA ARG A 128 -6.28 -19.37 -37.55
C ARG A 128 -5.35 -20.55 -37.81
N GLN A 129 -4.12 -20.54 -37.27
CA GLN A 129 -3.14 -21.58 -37.48
C GLN A 129 -3.41 -22.83 -36.60
N GLN A 130 -3.76 -22.62 -35.34
CA GLN A 130 -3.80 -23.67 -34.32
C GLN A 130 -5.21 -24.03 -33.84
N GLY A 131 -6.22 -23.24 -34.24
CA GLY A 131 -7.53 -23.25 -33.61
C GLY A 131 -7.51 -22.54 -32.25
N ILE A 132 -8.59 -22.68 -31.50
CA ILE A 132 -8.73 -22.08 -30.17
C ILE A 132 -8.05 -22.99 -29.15
N THR A 133 -6.80 -22.66 -28.81
CA THR A 133 -6.01 -23.37 -27.80
C THR A 133 -5.96 -22.61 -26.48
N PRO A 134 -5.71 -23.27 -25.34
CA PRO A 134 -5.47 -22.59 -24.07
C PRO A 134 -4.41 -21.50 -24.18
N LEU A 135 -4.68 -20.34 -23.56
CA LEU A 135 -3.71 -19.25 -23.48
C LEU A 135 -2.58 -19.62 -22.53
N THR A 136 -1.35 -19.67 -23.06
CA THR A 136 -0.14 -20.06 -22.32
C THR A 136 0.59 -18.87 -21.72
N ASP A 137 0.60 -17.74 -22.44
CA ASP A 137 1.23 -16.49 -22.00
C ASP A 137 0.15 -15.40 -21.94
N LEU A 138 0.04 -14.76 -20.78
CA LEU A 138 -0.91 -13.69 -20.54
C LEU A 138 -0.16 -12.42 -20.18
N THR A 139 -0.44 -11.35 -20.92
CA THR A 139 0.07 -10.01 -20.62
C THR A 139 -1.08 -9.14 -20.16
N ILE A 140 -0.95 -8.55 -18.97
CA ILE A 140 -1.92 -7.60 -18.44
C ILE A 140 -1.52 -6.21 -18.90
N ASN A 141 -2.35 -5.59 -19.74
CA ASN A 141 -2.16 -4.23 -20.21
C ASN A 141 -3.18 -3.29 -19.54
N MET A 142 -2.69 -2.45 -18.63
CA MET A 142 -3.51 -1.49 -17.86
C MET A 142 -4.19 -0.41 -18.71
N ASP A 143 -3.75 -0.24 -19.95
CA ASP A 143 -4.20 0.78 -20.89
C ASP A 143 -4.87 0.17 -22.13
N ALA A 144 -5.28 -1.09 -22.08
CA ALA A 144 -5.85 -1.78 -23.23
C ALA A 144 -7.12 -1.10 -23.78
N GLY A 145 -8.02 -0.62 -22.91
CA GLY A 145 -9.28 0.03 -23.27
C GLY A 145 -10.33 -0.87 -23.93
N THR A 146 -9.94 -2.06 -24.37
CA THR A 146 -10.78 -3.13 -24.91
C THR A 146 -10.19 -4.48 -24.52
N ILE A 147 -11.05 -5.50 -24.35
CA ILE A 147 -10.58 -6.83 -23.94
C ILE A 147 -9.81 -7.44 -25.12
N PRO A 148 -8.52 -7.79 -24.94
CA PRO A 148 -7.76 -8.42 -26.01
C PRO A 148 -8.42 -9.72 -26.46
N LEU A 149 -8.45 -9.99 -27.77
CA LEU A 149 -9.10 -11.19 -28.32
C LEU A 149 -8.64 -12.50 -27.66
N ALA A 150 -7.34 -12.64 -27.37
CA ALA A 150 -6.79 -13.80 -26.68
C ALA A 150 -7.40 -14.03 -25.29
N VAL A 151 -7.60 -12.95 -24.52
CA VAL A 151 -8.23 -12.98 -23.19
C VAL A 151 -9.70 -13.34 -23.32
N LYS A 152 -10.40 -12.72 -24.28
CA LYS A 152 -11.82 -12.95 -24.55
C LYS A 152 -12.09 -14.43 -24.88
N LEU A 153 -11.28 -15.01 -25.76
CA LEU A 153 -11.35 -16.42 -26.13
C LEU A 153 -11.07 -17.37 -24.97
N GLU A 154 -10.02 -17.10 -24.19
CA GLU A 154 -9.67 -17.94 -23.05
C GLU A 154 -10.74 -17.89 -21.95
N MET A 155 -11.28 -16.70 -21.67
CA MET A 155 -12.41 -16.51 -20.74
C MET A 155 -13.64 -17.32 -21.18
N GLY A 156 -14.03 -17.25 -22.45
CA GLY A 156 -15.12 -18.05 -23.00
C GLY A 156 -14.85 -19.56 -22.92
N ARG A 157 -13.63 -20.00 -23.26
CA ARG A 157 -13.21 -21.41 -23.21
C ARG A 157 -13.25 -21.98 -21.80
N VAL A 158 -12.68 -21.26 -20.83
CA VAL A 158 -12.64 -21.66 -19.41
C VAL A 158 -14.06 -21.72 -18.83
N ALA A 159 -14.89 -20.73 -19.13
CA ALA A 159 -16.27 -20.69 -18.67
C ALA A 159 -17.12 -21.83 -19.27
N ALA A 160 -17.02 -22.08 -20.57
CA ALA A 160 -17.73 -23.18 -21.24
C ALA A 160 -17.34 -24.56 -20.69
N ALA A 161 -16.07 -24.73 -20.31
CA ALA A 161 -15.56 -25.96 -19.73
C ALA A 161 -15.86 -26.12 -18.22
N GLY A 162 -16.48 -25.11 -17.57
CA GLY A 162 -16.70 -25.10 -16.12
C GLY A 162 -15.40 -25.14 -15.29
N GLN A 163 -14.29 -24.67 -15.89
CA GLN A 163 -12.97 -24.67 -15.27
C GLN A 163 -12.81 -23.50 -14.30
N ILE A 164 -11.86 -23.62 -13.36
CA ILE A 164 -11.52 -22.51 -12.46
C ILE A 164 -10.86 -21.40 -13.27
N ILE A 165 -11.36 -20.18 -13.10
CA ILE A 165 -10.73 -18.97 -13.67
C ILE A 165 -9.52 -18.62 -12.82
N SER A 166 -8.35 -18.49 -13.46
CA SER A 166 -7.13 -18.06 -12.78
C SER A 166 -7.19 -16.57 -12.46
N ALA A 167 -6.53 -16.15 -11.37
CA ALA A 167 -6.47 -14.74 -10.99
C ALA A 167 -5.88 -13.84 -12.10
N PRO A 168 -4.78 -14.22 -12.78
CA PRO A 168 -4.25 -13.43 -13.88
C PRO A 168 -5.26 -13.26 -15.03
N LEU A 169 -5.98 -14.32 -15.41
CA LEU A 169 -6.98 -14.28 -16.48
C LEU A 169 -8.14 -13.34 -16.14
N LEU A 170 -8.66 -13.44 -14.90
CA LEU A 170 -9.74 -12.57 -14.44
C LEU A 170 -9.28 -11.10 -14.36
N LEU A 171 -8.04 -10.87 -13.92
CA LEU A 171 -7.45 -9.53 -13.85
C LEU A 171 -7.28 -8.93 -15.25
N ALA A 172 -6.73 -9.68 -16.21
CA ALA A 172 -6.62 -9.24 -17.60
C ALA A 172 -7.99 -8.92 -18.22
N PHE A 173 -9.01 -9.74 -17.92
CA PHE A 173 -10.37 -9.53 -18.36
C PHE A 173 -10.95 -8.21 -17.81
N VAL A 174 -10.87 -7.98 -16.50
CA VAL A 174 -11.46 -6.77 -15.89
C VAL A 174 -10.72 -5.50 -16.28
N VAL A 175 -9.38 -5.54 -16.30
CA VAL A 175 -8.53 -4.39 -16.66
C VAL A 175 -8.70 -4.00 -18.12
N GLY A 176 -8.86 -4.99 -19.00
CA GLY A 176 -9.10 -4.74 -20.43
C GLY A 176 -10.55 -4.36 -20.75
N HIS A 177 -11.49 -4.51 -19.83
CA HIS A 177 -12.90 -4.27 -20.12
C HIS A 177 -13.18 -2.77 -20.38
N PRO A 178 -13.90 -2.40 -21.45
CA PRO A 178 -14.11 -0.99 -21.82
C PRO A 178 -14.85 -0.18 -20.75
N GLU A 179 -15.74 -0.81 -19.99
CA GLU A 179 -16.44 -0.16 -18.87
C GLU A 179 -15.60 -0.01 -17.61
N THR A 180 -14.41 -0.62 -17.53
CA THR A 180 -13.55 -0.56 -16.36
C THR A 180 -12.58 0.59 -16.47
N ARG A 181 -12.64 1.52 -15.51
CA ARG A 181 -11.62 2.54 -15.32
C ARG A 181 -10.59 2.08 -14.28
N VAL A 182 -9.39 1.73 -14.73
CA VAL A 182 -8.28 1.39 -13.83
C VAL A 182 -7.75 2.66 -13.16
N ARG A 183 -7.77 2.72 -11.83
CA ARG A 183 -7.31 3.88 -11.06
C ARG A 183 -5.78 3.89 -10.90
N THR A 184 -5.24 5.06 -10.58
CA THR A 184 -3.79 5.30 -10.42
C THR A 184 -3.06 4.31 -9.49
N PRO A 185 -3.59 3.91 -8.31
CA PRO A 185 -2.89 2.95 -7.45
C PRO A 185 -2.63 1.61 -8.14
N ALA A 186 -3.64 1.06 -8.81
CA ALA A 186 -3.53 -0.18 -9.59
C ALA A 186 -2.57 -0.02 -10.78
N ARG A 187 -2.63 1.12 -11.49
CA ARG A 187 -1.73 1.39 -12.64
C ARG A 187 -0.26 1.51 -12.25
N ARG A 188 0.03 2.17 -11.11
CA ARG A 188 1.40 2.39 -10.63
C ARG A 188 2.05 1.11 -10.07
N LEU A 189 1.23 0.14 -9.67
CA LEU A 189 1.67 -1.02 -8.88
C LEU A 189 1.19 -2.33 -9.51
N PRO A 190 1.52 -2.63 -10.79
CA PRO A 190 1.00 -3.80 -11.48
C PRO A 190 1.34 -5.12 -10.75
N ASP A 191 2.59 -5.31 -10.33
CA ASP A 191 3.02 -6.56 -9.68
C ASP A 191 2.33 -6.79 -8.33
N LEU A 192 2.14 -5.72 -7.55
CA LEU A 192 1.45 -5.78 -6.26
C LEU A 192 -0.06 -5.92 -6.44
N LEU A 193 -0.62 -5.31 -7.49
CA LEU A 193 -2.00 -5.49 -7.87
C LEU A 193 -2.27 -6.96 -8.20
N GLU A 194 -1.42 -7.60 -9.00
CA GLU A 194 -1.55 -9.02 -9.34
C GLU A 194 -1.56 -9.91 -8.09
N GLN A 195 -0.60 -9.69 -7.17
CA GLN A 195 -0.49 -10.44 -5.92
C GLN A 195 -1.71 -10.24 -5.01
N ALA A 196 -2.10 -8.99 -4.77
CA ALA A 196 -3.23 -8.67 -3.91
C ALA A 196 -4.58 -9.11 -4.52
N PHE A 197 -4.75 -9.00 -5.84
CA PHE A 197 -5.92 -9.50 -6.56
C PHE A 197 -6.05 -11.02 -6.45
N ALA A 198 -4.94 -11.75 -6.59
CA ALA A 198 -4.93 -13.19 -6.38
C ALA A 198 -5.29 -13.58 -4.95
N ALA A 199 -4.74 -12.88 -3.95
CA ALA A 199 -5.03 -13.12 -2.54
C ALA A 199 -6.50 -12.86 -2.19
N GLU A 200 -7.06 -11.73 -2.63
CA GLU A 200 -8.46 -11.37 -2.37
C GLU A 200 -9.43 -12.30 -3.10
N LEU A 201 -9.09 -12.72 -4.34
CA LEU A 201 -9.87 -13.73 -5.06
C LEU A 201 -9.87 -15.07 -4.33
N ALA A 202 -8.72 -15.54 -3.83
CA ALA A 202 -8.61 -16.80 -3.09
C ALA A 202 -9.36 -16.75 -1.75
N LYS A 203 -9.34 -15.61 -1.06
CA LYS A 203 -10.10 -15.38 0.18
C LYS A 203 -11.60 -15.42 -0.07
N LYS A 204 -12.08 -14.79 -1.15
CA LYS A 204 -13.51 -14.75 -1.51
C LYS A 204 -14.01 -16.07 -2.12
N TYR A 205 -13.14 -16.80 -2.83
CA TYR A 205 -13.45 -18.07 -3.48
C TYR A 205 -12.39 -19.15 -3.13
N PRO A 206 -12.41 -19.71 -1.90
CA PRO A 206 -11.41 -20.69 -1.47
C PRO A 206 -11.34 -21.96 -2.32
N SER A 207 -12.46 -22.35 -2.95
CA SER A 207 -12.57 -23.50 -3.86
C SER A 207 -12.33 -23.14 -5.35
N GLY A 208 -11.88 -21.92 -5.62
CA GLY A 208 -11.71 -21.33 -6.95
C GLY A 208 -13.01 -20.78 -7.54
N LEU A 209 -12.88 -19.73 -8.36
CA LEU A 209 -14.01 -19.12 -9.08
C LEU A 209 -14.36 -19.92 -10.33
N ARG A 210 -15.63 -20.29 -10.47
CA ARG A 210 -16.22 -20.85 -11.70
C ARG A 210 -17.42 -19.98 -12.08
N LEU A 211 -17.57 -19.67 -13.36
CA LEU A 211 -18.73 -18.92 -13.86
C LEU A 211 -19.83 -19.88 -14.28
N ALA A 212 -21.05 -19.62 -13.82
CA ALA A 212 -22.23 -20.27 -14.33
C ALA A 212 -22.71 -19.52 -15.58
N LEU A 213 -22.70 -20.19 -16.74
CA LEU A 213 -23.18 -19.58 -17.97
C LEU A 213 -24.71 -19.65 -18.05
N PRO A 214 -25.39 -18.57 -18.48
CA PRO A 214 -26.77 -18.62 -18.91
C PRO A 214 -27.00 -19.67 -20.02
N LYS A 215 -28.26 -20.09 -20.20
CA LYS A 215 -28.64 -21.07 -21.24
C LYS A 215 -28.30 -20.59 -22.65
N GLU A 216 -28.38 -19.30 -22.90
CA GLU A 216 -28.10 -18.67 -24.19
C GLU A 216 -27.07 -17.57 -23.98
N VAL A 217 -25.84 -17.81 -24.44
CA VAL A 217 -24.76 -16.82 -24.49
C VAL A 217 -24.31 -16.75 -25.95
N PRO A 218 -24.30 -15.57 -26.59
CA PRO A 218 -23.88 -15.45 -27.98
C PRO A 218 -22.42 -15.90 -28.11
N PRO A 219 -22.03 -16.52 -29.23
CA PRO A 219 -20.63 -16.88 -29.45
C PRO A 219 -19.78 -15.63 -29.71
N ILE A 220 -18.47 -15.74 -29.48
CA ILE A 220 -17.52 -14.70 -29.85
C ILE A 220 -17.49 -14.56 -31.36
N ASP A 221 -17.73 -13.34 -31.84
CA ASP A 221 -17.56 -13.01 -33.26
C ASP A 221 -16.06 -12.99 -33.61
N LEU A 222 -15.62 -13.96 -34.39
CA LEU A 222 -14.21 -14.14 -34.78
C LEU A 222 -13.95 -13.59 -36.18
N VAL A 223 -14.21 -12.29 -36.34
CA VAL A 223 -13.89 -11.52 -37.54
C VAL A 223 -12.66 -10.67 -37.26
N TYR A 224 -11.61 -10.85 -38.06
CA TYR A 224 -10.46 -9.96 -38.04
C TYR A 224 -10.68 -8.79 -38.99
N GLN A 225 -10.57 -7.57 -38.46
CA GLN A 225 -10.56 -6.32 -39.20
C GLN A 225 -9.12 -5.84 -39.39
N ALA A 226 -8.74 -5.60 -40.65
CA ALA A 226 -7.44 -5.01 -40.98
C ALA A 226 -7.28 -3.61 -40.38
N ALA A 227 -6.08 -3.25 -39.90
CA ALA A 227 -5.79 -1.93 -39.35
C ALA A 227 -5.95 -0.80 -40.37
N SER A 228 -5.79 -1.13 -41.66
CA SER A 228 -6.04 -0.24 -42.80
C SER A 228 -7.52 -0.09 -43.17
N ASN A 229 -8.43 -0.83 -42.52
CA ASN A 229 -9.84 -0.98 -42.93
C ASN A 229 -10.05 -1.52 -44.36
N SER A 230 -9.01 -2.09 -44.98
CA SER A 230 -9.04 -2.57 -46.37
C SER A 230 -9.67 -3.95 -46.54
N PHE A 231 -9.85 -4.72 -45.46
CA PHE A 231 -10.48 -6.05 -45.51
C PHE A 231 -11.00 -6.54 -44.15
N ARG A 232 -11.94 -7.51 -44.22
CA ARG A 232 -12.41 -8.33 -43.11
C ARG A 232 -12.35 -9.80 -43.47
N VAL A 233 -11.88 -10.62 -42.54
CA VAL A 233 -11.85 -12.08 -42.72
C VAL A 233 -12.35 -12.81 -41.47
N ASN A 234 -13.12 -13.88 -41.69
CA ASN A 234 -13.43 -14.83 -40.63
C ASN A 234 -12.14 -15.57 -40.25
N VAL A 235 -11.75 -15.47 -38.99
CA VAL A 235 -10.54 -16.13 -38.47
C VAL A 235 -10.71 -17.64 -38.48
N LEU A 236 -11.93 -18.13 -38.22
CA LEU A 236 -12.32 -19.53 -38.28
C LEU A 236 -13.63 -19.70 -39.06
N ALA A 237 -13.77 -20.83 -39.75
CA ALA A 237 -14.96 -21.16 -40.53
C ALA A 237 -16.19 -21.52 -39.67
N ASN A 238 -16.00 -21.95 -38.41
CA ASN A 238 -17.09 -22.24 -37.49
C ASN A 238 -16.73 -21.81 -36.05
N PRO A 239 -16.87 -20.52 -35.72
CA PRO A 239 -16.51 -19.95 -34.42
C PRO A 239 -17.57 -20.17 -33.32
N ASN A 240 -18.74 -20.72 -33.68
CA ASN A 240 -19.97 -20.72 -32.87
C ASN A 240 -19.91 -21.53 -31.55
N ALA A 241 -18.75 -22.05 -31.14
CA ALA A 241 -18.61 -22.91 -29.97
C ALA A 241 -18.16 -22.18 -28.69
N ILE A 242 -17.57 -20.98 -28.80
CA ILE A 242 -17.03 -20.28 -27.63
C ILE A 242 -17.95 -19.13 -27.22
N PRO A 243 -18.52 -19.17 -26.00
CA PRO A 243 -19.42 -18.13 -25.52
C PRO A 243 -18.66 -16.81 -25.30
N ASP A 244 -19.25 -15.71 -25.75
CA ASP A 244 -18.80 -14.36 -25.45
C ASP A 244 -19.36 -13.89 -24.11
N ILE A 245 -18.50 -13.94 -23.09
CA ILE A 245 -18.88 -13.53 -21.75
C ILE A 245 -18.59 -12.04 -21.47
N SER A 246 -18.09 -11.27 -22.44
CA SER A 246 -17.73 -9.86 -22.22
C SER A 246 -18.94 -8.99 -21.93
N GLN A 247 -20.13 -9.39 -22.39
CA GLN A 247 -21.37 -8.63 -22.19
C GLN A 247 -22.14 -9.05 -20.94
N LEU A 248 -21.63 -10.03 -20.17
CA LEU A 248 -22.31 -10.50 -18.96
C LEU A 248 -21.96 -9.59 -17.78
N THR A 249 -22.99 -9.03 -17.14
CA THR A 249 -22.83 -8.09 -16.01
C THR A 249 -22.24 -8.74 -14.76
N GLU A 250 -22.58 -9.99 -14.47
CA GLU A 250 -22.13 -10.67 -13.24
C GLU A 250 -20.60 -10.92 -13.22
N PRO A 251 -19.97 -11.53 -14.24
CA PRO A 251 -18.52 -11.72 -14.27
C PRO A 251 -17.73 -10.41 -14.14
N ILE A 252 -18.13 -9.37 -14.88
CA ILE A 252 -17.44 -8.08 -14.83
C ILE A 252 -17.67 -7.37 -13.50
N GLY A 253 -18.89 -7.38 -12.95
CA GLY A 253 -19.20 -6.76 -11.66
C GLY A 253 -18.43 -7.40 -10.51
N LEU A 254 -18.34 -8.73 -10.50
CA LEU A 254 -17.52 -9.48 -9.54
C LEU A 254 -16.05 -9.07 -9.63
N ALA A 255 -15.48 -9.09 -10.83
CA ALA A 255 -14.07 -8.80 -11.03
C ALA A 255 -13.73 -7.33 -10.67
N ARG A 256 -14.62 -6.39 -11.01
CA ARG A 256 -14.48 -4.97 -10.65
C ARG A 256 -14.51 -4.76 -9.14
N HIS A 257 -15.40 -5.45 -8.44
CA HIS A 257 -15.46 -5.35 -6.98
C HIS A 257 -14.15 -5.78 -6.31
N ILE A 258 -13.51 -6.85 -6.81
CA ILE A 258 -12.19 -7.29 -6.32
C ILE A 258 -11.12 -6.26 -6.69
N LEU A 259 -11.10 -5.79 -7.94
CA LEU A 259 -10.17 -4.77 -8.40
C LEU A 259 -10.26 -3.49 -7.56
N ASP A 260 -11.47 -3.03 -7.26
CA ASP A 260 -11.73 -1.83 -6.46
C ASP A 260 -11.27 -2.00 -5.00
N ALA A 261 -11.58 -3.14 -4.38
CA ALA A 261 -11.14 -3.45 -3.02
C ALA A 261 -9.61 -3.42 -2.90
N VAL A 262 -8.93 -4.14 -3.80
CA VAL A 262 -7.46 -4.17 -3.84
C VAL A 262 -6.86 -2.79 -4.16
N THR A 263 -7.49 -2.04 -5.05
CA THR A 263 -7.05 -0.67 -5.38
C THR A 263 -7.12 0.24 -4.16
N VAL A 264 -8.15 0.10 -3.32
CA VAL A 264 -8.30 0.85 -2.06
C VAL A 264 -7.19 0.47 -1.09
N ASP A 265 -6.90 -0.82 -0.93
CA ASP A 265 -5.87 -1.29 -0.01
C ASP A 265 -4.46 -0.84 -0.43
N LEU A 266 -4.20 -0.73 -1.74
CA LEU A 266 -2.93 -0.24 -2.28
C LEU A 266 -2.81 1.29 -2.28
N GLU A 267 -3.89 2.03 -1.99
CA GLU A 267 -3.92 3.48 -2.14
C GLU A 267 -2.96 4.18 -1.17
N GLY A 268 -2.87 3.70 0.07
CA GLY A 268 -1.96 4.24 1.09
C GLY A 268 -0.49 4.15 0.68
N TYR A 269 -0.09 3.01 0.12
CA TYR A 269 1.26 2.78 -0.39
C TYR A 269 1.53 3.57 -1.68
N SER A 270 0.58 3.55 -2.64
CA SER A 270 0.71 4.30 -3.89
C SER A 270 0.90 5.80 -3.65
N ARG A 271 0.16 6.38 -2.70
CA ARG A 271 0.33 7.79 -2.30
C ARG A 271 1.70 8.06 -1.70
N ALA A 272 2.23 7.15 -0.88
CA ALA A 272 3.57 7.30 -0.30
C ALA A 272 4.64 7.31 -1.39
N LEU A 273 4.57 6.38 -2.35
CA LEU A 273 5.46 6.33 -3.50
C LEU A 273 5.39 7.59 -4.37
N GLY A 274 4.19 8.13 -4.59
CA GLY A 274 4.02 9.35 -5.40
C GLY A 274 4.62 10.62 -4.79
N ARG A 275 5.00 10.58 -3.51
CA ARG A 275 5.67 11.68 -2.80
C ARG A 275 7.14 11.40 -2.51
N ALA A 276 7.60 10.18 -2.79
CA ALA A 276 8.97 9.76 -2.48
C ALA A 276 9.93 10.30 -3.54
N GLU A 277 11.12 10.75 -3.09
CA GLU A 277 12.19 11.15 -3.99
C GLU A 277 12.77 9.97 -4.77
N SER A 278 12.73 8.76 -4.18
CA SER A 278 13.20 7.50 -4.79
C SER A 278 12.10 6.44 -4.77
N PRO A 279 11.16 6.44 -5.74
CA PRO A 279 10.07 5.47 -5.81
C PRO A 279 10.53 4.02 -6.02
N GLU A 280 11.72 3.83 -6.60
CA GLU A 280 12.33 2.52 -6.89
C GLU A 280 12.72 1.76 -5.60
N THR A 281 12.98 2.50 -4.51
CA THR A 281 13.42 1.96 -3.22
C THR A 281 12.51 2.49 -2.10
N PRO A 282 11.27 2.01 -2.00
CA PRO A 282 10.31 2.47 -1.02
C PRO A 282 10.79 2.20 0.39
N THR A 283 10.53 3.12 1.30
CA THR A 283 10.93 3.02 2.71
C THR A 283 10.12 1.97 3.48
N LEU A 284 10.61 1.54 4.65
CA LEU A 284 9.82 0.67 5.55
C LEU A 284 8.50 1.34 5.97
N SER A 285 8.52 2.65 6.24
CA SER A 285 7.32 3.46 6.51
C SER A 285 6.31 3.45 5.35
N ALA A 286 6.78 3.44 4.10
CA ALA A 286 5.90 3.25 2.95
C ALA A 286 5.35 1.82 2.91
N ILE A 287 6.21 0.80 2.97
CA ILE A 287 5.84 -0.62 2.91
C ILE A 287 4.85 -1.00 4.02
N ALA A 288 4.92 -0.39 5.20
CA ALA A 288 3.98 -0.58 6.31
C ALA A 288 2.51 -0.27 5.92
N ARG A 289 2.29 0.51 4.84
CA ARG A 289 0.96 0.87 4.32
C ARG A 289 0.39 -0.13 3.32
N LEU A 290 1.13 -1.19 2.97
CA LEU A 290 0.62 -2.29 2.14
C LEU A 290 -0.44 -3.12 2.89
N PRO A 291 -1.23 -3.95 2.17
CA PRO A 291 -1.98 -5.05 2.76
C PRO A 291 -1.07 -5.93 3.63
N LYS A 292 -1.58 -6.41 4.78
CA LYS A 292 -0.76 -7.09 5.80
C LYS A 292 0.00 -8.30 5.23
N GLU A 293 -0.62 -9.00 4.28
CA GLU A 293 -0.11 -10.22 3.65
C GLU A 293 1.14 -9.95 2.79
N LEU A 294 1.32 -8.71 2.31
CA LEU A 294 2.42 -8.34 1.41
C LEU A 294 3.60 -7.67 2.14
N ARG A 295 3.41 -7.20 3.38
CA ARG A 295 4.40 -6.33 4.06
C ARG A 295 5.74 -7.01 4.28
N LEU A 296 5.73 -8.18 4.92
CA LEU A 296 6.96 -8.88 5.30
C LEU A 296 7.72 -9.37 4.07
N GLU A 297 7.02 -9.89 3.05
CA GLU A 297 7.65 -10.31 1.80
C GLU A 297 8.34 -9.15 1.10
N GLN A 298 7.65 -8.01 0.96
CA GLN A 298 8.19 -6.82 0.29
C GLN A 298 9.33 -6.18 1.10
N ALA A 299 9.19 -6.07 2.42
CA ALA A 299 10.25 -5.58 3.31
C ALA A 299 11.48 -6.50 3.28
N GLY A 300 11.31 -7.81 3.25
CA GLY A 300 12.41 -8.77 3.17
C GLY A 300 13.15 -8.73 1.84
N LYS A 301 12.44 -8.44 0.73
CA LYS A 301 13.05 -8.27 -0.59
C LYS A 301 13.85 -6.96 -0.70
N LEU A 302 13.29 -5.86 -0.19
CA LEU A 302 13.87 -4.52 -0.41
C LEU A 302 14.81 -4.06 0.70
N HIS A 303 14.55 -4.47 1.95
CA HIS A 303 15.27 -3.99 3.14
C HIS A 303 15.65 -5.11 4.14
N PRO A 304 16.27 -6.22 3.69
CA PRO A 304 16.62 -7.33 4.58
C PRO A 304 17.55 -6.90 5.73
N ALA A 305 18.50 -5.99 5.47
CA ALA A 305 19.42 -5.49 6.48
C ALA A 305 18.72 -4.66 7.58
N LYS A 306 17.68 -3.89 7.22
CA LYS A 306 16.93 -3.10 8.21
C LYS A 306 16.10 -4.00 9.13
N LEU A 307 15.50 -5.06 8.59
CA LEU A 307 14.79 -6.05 9.39
C LEU A 307 15.75 -6.81 10.32
N ALA A 308 16.94 -7.20 9.82
CA ALA A 308 17.95 -7.84 10.65
C ALA A 308 18.47 -6.93 11.79
N GLU A 309 18.54 -5.62 11.56
CA GLU A 309 18.90 -4.67 12.61
C GLU A 309 17.79 -4.53 13.66
N LEU A 310 16.51 -4.50 13.25
CA LEU A 310 15.39 -4.53 14.20
C LEU A 310 15.38 -5.80 15.05
N ASP A 311 15.72 -6.94 14.44
CA ASP A 311 15.90 -8.21 15.15
C ASP A 311 17.03 -8.13 16.17
N ARG A 312 18.21 -7.66 15.75
CA ARG A 312 19.36 -7.49 16.63
C ARG A 312 19.03 -6.60 17.84
N LEU A 313 18.37 -5.46 17.60
CA LEU A 313 17.96 -4.52 18.63
C LEU A 313 16.96 -5.14 19.61
N SER A 314 15.99 -5.89 19.09
CA SER A 314 15.00 -6.60 19.90
C SER A 314 15.64 -7.68 20.76
N ASP A 315 16.49 -8.54 20.19
CA ASP A 315 17.12 -9.65 20.91
C ASP A 315 18.08 -9.14 22.01
N ALA A 316 18.82 -8.09 21.70
CA ALA A 316 19.75 -7.47 22.63
C ALA A 316 19.06 -6.64 23.74
N HIS A 317 17.76 -6.34 23.61
CA HIS A 317 17.04 -5.39 24.46
C HIS A 317 17.79 -4.04 24.57
N GLU A 318 18.35 -3.58 23.45
CA GLU A 318 19.22 -2.40 23.41
C GLU A 318 18.40 -1.10 23.43
N LEU A 319 18.85 -0.14 24.24
CA LEU A 319 18.28 1.21 24.24
C LEU A 319 18.87 2.03 23.10
N SER A 320 18.00 2.42 22.17
CA SER A 320 18.35 3.18 20.98
C SER A 320 17.83 4.62 21.07
N PRO A 321 18.54 5.61 20.49
CA PRO A 321 17.96 6.93 20.29
C PRO A 321 16.72 6.87 19.39
N LEU A 322 15.67 7.63 19.71
CA LEU A 322 14.44 7.72 18.90
C LEU A 322 14.77 8.04 17.43
N GLN A 323 15.63 9.04 17.21
CA GLN A 323 16.06 9.44 15.88
C GLN A 323 16.68 8.28 15.08
N GLY A 324 17.49 7.44 15.72
CA GLY A 324 18.13 6.31 15.05
C GLY A 324 17.11 5.30 14.51
N LEU A 325 16.03 5.04 15.24
CA LEU A 325 14.94 4.20 14.76
C LEU A 325 14.07 4.88 13.70
N MET A 326 13.87 6.20 13.82
CA MET A 326 13.16 6.97 12.79
C MET A 326 13.92 6.98 11.47
N ASP A 327 15.25 7.11 11.51
CA ASP A 327 16.12 7.05 10.33
C ASP A 327 16.14 5.62 9.75
N LEU A 328 16.19 4.58 10.61
CA LEU A 328 16.15 3.19 10.18
C LEU A 328 14.85 2.88 9.42
N THR A 329 13.70 3.31 9.96
CA THR A 329 12.36 3.06 9.39
C THR A 329 11.94 4.09 8.33
N GLU A 330 12.65 5.21 8.27
CA GLU A 330 12.37 6.42 7.47
C GLU A 330 10.93 6.92 7.70
N VAL A 331 10.55 6.99 8.98
CA VAL A 331 9.31 7.64 9.43
C VAL A 331 9.57 9.14 9.53
N ASN A 332 8.68 9.95 8.95
CA ASN A 332 8.82 11.42 8.98
C ASN A 332 8.72 11.98 10.41
N ASP A 333 9.70 12.81 10.75
CA ASP A 333 9.75 13.63 11.95
C ASP A 333 8.74 14.79 11.88
N ASP A 334 7.81 14.83 12.83
CA ASP A 334 6.78 15.86 12.99
C ASP A 334 7.21 16.97 13.96
N GLY A 335 8.39 16.85 14.58
CA GLY A 335 8.89 17.72 15.64
C GLY A 335 8.21 17.50 16.99
N SER A 336 7.43 16.42 17.15
CA SER A 336 6.65 16.12 18.35
C SER A 336 6.87 14.67 18.74
N ASP A 337 7.68 14.46 19.79
CA ASP A 337 8.05 13.12 20.30
C ASP A 337 6.83 12.19 20.46
N ARG A 338 5.68 12.72 20.90
CA ARG A 338 4.44 11.94 21.07
C ARG A 338 3.85 11.48 19.72
N THR A 339 3.88 12.33 18.71
CA THR A 339 3.40 11.98 17.35
C THR A 339 4.39 11.04 16.68
N ASP A 340 5.69 11.30 16.82
CA ASP A 340 6.75 10.52 16.21
C ASP A 340 6.79 9.09 16.76
N LEU A 341 6.71 8.93 18.08
CA LEU A 341 6.60 7.60 18.71
C LEU A 341 5.37 6.83 18.25
N LYS A 342 4.23 7.50 18.04
CA LYS A 342 3.02 6.84 17.52
C LYS A 342 3.21 6.37 16.07
N ARG A 343 3.79 7.21 15.22
CA ARG A 343 4.08 6.86 13.82
C ARG A 343 5.10 5.72 13.74
N LEU A 344 6.13 5.76 14.57
CA LEU A 344 7.14 4.72 14.68
C LEU A 344 6.52 3.40 15.17
N ALA A 345 5.72 3.43 16.24
CA ALA A 345 5.01 2.25 16.75
C ALA A 345 4.09 1.63 15.69
N GLN A 346 3.36 2.45 14.93
CA GLN A 346 2.51 1.97 13.84
C GLN A 346 3.34 1.34 12.70
N CYS A 347 4.46 1.95 12.34
CA CYS A 347 5.37 1.41 11.31
C CYS A 347 5.98 0.07 11.73
N LEU A 348 6.57 0.01 12.93
CA LEU A 348 7.19 -1.21 13.47
C LEU A 348 6.16 -2.33 13.66
N GLY A 349 4.95 -1.98 14.11
CA GLY A 349 3.87 -2.94 14.29
C GLY A 349 3.48 -3.66 13.01
N ALA A 350 3.63 -2.99 11.86
CA ALA A 350 3.37 -3.56 10.55
C ALA A 350 4.35 -4.71 10.17
N PHE A 351 5.43 -4.88 10.93
CA PHE A 351 6.48 -5.89 10.72
C PHE A 351 6.69 -6.82 11.93
N GLY A 352 5.76 -6.83 12.91
CA GLY A 352 5.86 -7.69 14.09
C GLY A 352 6.83 -7.17 15.16
N PHE A 353 7.04 -5.85 15.21
CA PHE A 353 7.83 -5.19 16.24
C PHE A 353 6.99 -4.16 16.99
N GLY A 354 7.18 -4.07 18.29
CA GLY A 354 6.70 -2.97 19.12
C GLY A 354 7.86 -2.06 19.52
N VAL A 355 7.52 -0.88 20.04
CA VAL A 355 8.47 0.06 20.64
C VAL A 355 7.96 0.55 21.98
N VAL A 356 8.85 0.72 22.95
CA VAL A 356 8.57 1.38 24.23
C VAL A 356 9.50 2.60 24.39
N PRO A 357 9.00 3.73 24.96
CA PRO A 357 7.64 3.91 25.42
C PRO A 357 6.68 4.18 24.25
N ASP A 358 5.46 3.63 24.32
CA ASP A 358 4.41 3.87 23.33
C ASP A 358 3.36 4.82 23.91
N PRO A 359 3.10 5.99 23.30
CA PRO A 359 2.15 6.98 23.82
C PRO A 359 0.69 6.53 23.94
N VAL A 360 0.31 5.39 23.33
CA VAL A 360 -1.01 4.75 23.48
C VAL A 360 -1.10 3.99 24.81
N PHE A 361 0.02 3.48 25.30
CA PHE A 361 0.10 2.60 26.47
C PHE A 361 0.74 3.28 27.69
N ALA A 362 1.83 4.00 27.47
CA ALA A 362 2.59 4.67 28.50
C ALA A 362 1.76 5.81 29.12
N PRO A 363 1.58 5.84 30.44
CA PRO A 363 0.78 6.85 31.12
C PRO A 363 1.42 8.24 31.08
N ARG A 364 2.73 8.31 30.81
CA ARG A 364 3.49 9.55 30.67
C ARG A 364 4.71 9.30 29.78
N ILE A 365 5.01 10.25 28.89
CA ILE A 365 6.25 10.30 28.12
C ILE A 365 7.11 11.41 28.72
N VAL A 366 8.31 11.10 29.17
CA VAL A 366 9.25 12.09 29.71
C VAL A 366 10.17 12.53 28.58
N ALA A 367 9.94 13.73 28.04
CA ALA A 367 10.61 14.25 26.84
C ALA A 367 12.15 14.33 26.94
N THR A 368 12.72 14.29 28.16
CA THR A 368 14.17 14.35 28.36
C THR A 368 14.89 13.03 28.07
N GLN A 369 14.17 11.93 27.85
CA GLN A 369 14.75 10.63 27.54
C GLN A 369 14.28 10.18 26.16
N ARG A 370 15.00 10.63 25.12
CA ARG A 370 14.81 10.23 23.71
C ARG A 370 15.33 8.82 23.43
N GLN A 371 15.19 7.91 24.39
CA GLN A 371 15.58 6.51 24.26
C GLN A 371 14.35 5.63 24.13
N VAL A 372 14.45 4.68 23.22
CA VAL A 372 13.41 3.72 22.85
C VAL A 372 13.99 2.33 22.84
N LEU A 373 13.14 1.34 23.09
CA LEU A 373 13.50 -0.07 23.02
C LEU A 373 12.51 -0.78 22.09
N VAL A 374 13.05 -1.54 21.14
CA VAL A 374 12.27 -2.36 20.21
C VAL A 374 12.09 -3.75 20.82
N PHE A 375 10.93 -4.36 20.59
CA PHE A 375 10.67 -5.74 21.02
C PHE A 375 9.85 -6.48 19.97
N ARG A 376 9.98 -7.81 19.93
CA ARG A 376 9.13 -8.67 19.08
C ARG A 376 7.71 -8.76 19.64
N GLN A 377 6.72 -8.67 18.76
CA GLN A 377 5.31 -8.89 19.09
C GLN A 377 4.66 -9.77 18.01
N ASP A 378 3.57 -10.43 18.36
CA ASP A 378 2.83 -11.24 17.40
C ASP A 378 2.13 -10.33 16.38
N ILE A 379 2.39 -10.58 15.10
CA ILE A 379 1.84 -9.81 13.98
C ILE A 379 0.40 -10.24 13.64
N GLU A 380 0.00 -11.45 14.04
CA GLU A 380 -1.34 -11.99 13.80
C GLU A 380 -2.36 -11.53 14.86
N ASP A 381 -1.88 -11.15 16.04
CA ASP A 381 -2.70 -10.54 17.09
C ASP A 381 -3.29 -9.21 16.61
N GLU A 382 -4.56 -8.96 16.91
CA GLU A 382 -5.20 -7.69 16.54
C GLU A 382 -4.45 -6.50 17.19
N PRO A 383 -4.24 -5.40 16.43
CA PRO A 383 -3.56 -4.23 16.97
C PRO A 383 -4.37 -3.65 18.13
N VAL A 384 -3.78 -3.67 19.31
CA VAL A 384 -4.42 -3.16 20.53
C VAL A 384 -4.50 -1.63 20.45
N VAL A 385 -5.73 -1.13 20.26
CA VAL A 385 -6.01 0.32 20.07
C VAL A 385 -5.87 1.12 21.36
N ALA A 386 -6.01 0.48 22.51
CA ALA A 386 -5.86 1.09 23.82
C ALA A 386 -5.43 0.05 24.86
N ALA A 387 -4.61 0.48 25.83
CA ALA A 387 -4.19 -0.37 26.94
C ALA A 387 -5.39 -0.94 27.73
N SER A 388 -5.34 -2.22 28.07
CA SER A 388 -6.30 -2.84 28.97
C SER A 388 -6.15 -2.29 30.41
N GLN A 389 -7.17 -2.53 31.24
CA GLN A 389 -7.06 -2.19 32.65
C GLN A 389 -5.97 -3.01 33.36
N ALA A 390 -5.83 -4.29 32.99
CA ALA A 390 -4.78 -5.17 33.49
C ALA A 390 -3.39 -4.62 33.12
N TYR A 391 -3.19 -4.17 31.88
CA TYR A 391 -1.94 -3.54 31.44
C TYR A 391 -1.64 -2.29 32.27
N ARG A 392 -2.59 -1.34 32.39
CA ARG A 392 -2.36 -0.09 33.13
C ARG A 392 -1.95 -0.32 34.59
N GLN A 393 -2.61 -1.26 35.26
CA GLN A 393 -2.32 -1.61 36.65
C GLN A 393 -0.94 -2.28 36.78
N THR A 394 -0.63 -3.20 35.87
CA THR A 394 0.65 -3.92 35.88
C THR A 394 1.81 -2.99 35.56
N TYR A 395 1.65 -2.09 34.58
CA TYR A 395 2.62 -1.04 34.28
C TYR A 395 2.88 -0.16 35.51
N LEU A 396 1.82 0.29 36.19
CA LEU A 396 1.97 1.11 37.40
C LEU A 396 2.71 0.35 38.52
N ALA A 397 2.38 -0.92 38.73
CA ALA A 397 3.07 -1.76 39.70
C ALA A 397 4.55 -2.00 39.31
N LEU A 398 4.83 -2.23 38.03
CA LEU A 398 6.18 -2.40 37.50
C LEU A 398 7.02 -1.12 37.65
N ALA A 399 6.45 0.04 37.33
CA ALA A 399 7.11 1.33 37.51
C ALA A 399 7.40 1.64 38.99
N LEU A 400 6.43 1.40 39.89
CA LEU A 400 6.64 1.58 41.33
C LEU A 400 7.64 0.57 41.90
N GLY A 401 7.59 -0.68 41.46
CA GLY A 401 8.55 -1.72 41.84
C GLY A 401 9.96 -1.38 41.40
N THR A 402 10.12 -0.81 40.19
CA THR A 402 11.43 -0.33 39.70
C THR A 402 11.95 0.83 40.53
N ILE A 403 11.08 1.74 41.00
CA ILE A 403 11.50 2.84 41.92
C ILE A 403 11.98 2.28 43.26
N VAL A 404 11.31 1.25 43.78
CA VAL A 404 11.72 0.57 45.02
C VAL A 404 13.06 -0.13 44.83
N ALA A 405 13.18 -0.98 43.81
CA ALA A 405 14.38 -1.77 43.52
C ALA A 405 15.61 -0.94 43.13
N LYS A 406 15.42 0.33 42.76
CA LYS A 406 16.51 1.26 42.39
C LYS A 406 16.79 2.30 43.47
N ALA A 407 16.18 2.17 44.65
CA ALA A 407 16.32 3.15 45.72
C ALA A 407 17.76 3.27 46.25
N ASP A 408 18.50 2.16 46.22
CA ASP A 408 19.92 2.05 46.59
C ASP A 408 20.88 2.34 45.39
N GLY A 409 20.31 2.46 44.18
CA GLY A 409 21.01 2.76 42.93
C GLY A 409 21.32 1.54 42.05
N VAL A 410 21.08 0.30 42.50
CA VAL A 410 21.39 -0.92 41.74
C VAL A 410 20.25 -1.92 41.85
N VAL A 411 19.69 -2.34 40.71
CA VAL A 411 18.72 -3.44 40.69
C VAL A 411 19.47 -4.78 40.62
N SER A 412 19.18 -5.69 41.55
CA SER A 412 19.71 -7.06 41.60
C SER A 412 18.98 -8.01 40.64
N ASP A 413 19.59 -9.14 40.28
CA ASP A 413 18.95 -10.13 39.41
C ASP A 413 17.69 -10.75 40.02
N SER A 414 17.67 -10.93 41.35
CA SER A 414 16.50 -11.45 42.06
C SER A 414 15.31 -10.47 42.01
N GLU A 415 15.56 -9.16 42.05
CA GLU A 415 14.52 -8.15 41.87
C GLU A 415 14.02 -8.10 40.42
N ARG A 416 14.92 -8.21 39.44
CA ARG A 416 14.54 -8.32 38.02
C ARG A 416 13.63 -9.52 37.77
N ASP A 417 13.95 -10.67 38.37
CA ASP A 417 13.14 -11.88 38.24
C ASP A 417 11.75 -11.71 38.87
N LEU A 418 11.64 -11.03 40.01
CA LEU A 418 10.35 -10.73 40.64
C LEU A 418 9.51 -9.73 39.83
N LEU A 419 10.14 -8.67 39.31
CA LEU A 419 9.47 -7.70 38.42
C LEU A 419 8.97 -8.38 37.13
N ARG A 420 9.76 -9.30 36.57
CA ARG A 420 9.33 -10.12 35.42
C ARG A 420 8.19 -11.07 35.80
N THR A 421 8.27 -11.68 36.98
CA THR A 421 7.25 -12.59 37.48
C THR A 421 5.89 -11.89 37.61
N LEU A 422 5.87 -10.63 38.10
CA LEU A 422 4.67 -9.79 38.17
C LEU A 422 3.94 -9.71 36.82
N VAL A 423 4.69 -9.49 35.72
CA VAL A 423 4.13 -9.42 34.37
C VAL A 423 3.60 -10.78 33.92
N THR A 424 4.37 -11.85 34.14
CA THR A 424 3.98 -13.20 33.69
C THR A 424 2.74 -13.74 34.40
N GLN A 425 2.59 -13.48 35.70
CA GLN A 425 1.49 -13.97 36.54
C GLN A 425 0.21 -13.14 36.45
N THR A 426 0.27 -11.95 35.84
CA THR A 426 -0.92 -11.11 35.69
C THR A 426 -1.90 -11.76 34.69
N GLU A 427 -3.12 -12.00 35.14
CA GLU A 427 -4.23 -12.46 34.32
C GLU A 427 -4.88 -11.32 33.52
N GLY A 428 -5.51 -11.64 32.39
CA GLY A 428 -6.23 -10.66 31.58
C GLY A 428 -5.37 -9.80 30.64
N LEU A 429 -4.06 -10.05 30.56
CA LEU A 429 -3.17 -9.48 29.55
C LEU A 429 -3.18 -10.30 28.26
N SER A 430 -3.26 -9.63 27.11
CA SER A 430 -3.00 -10.27 25.81
C SER A 430 -1.53 -10.69 25.65
N GLY A 431 -1.23 -11.46 24.60
CA GLY A 431 0.15 -11.83 24.25
C GLY A 431 1.02 -10.59 24.03
N ASN A 432 0.58 -9.71 23.14
CA ASN A 432 1.27 -8.45 22.84
C ASN A 432 1.38 -7.48 24.03
N GLU A 433 0.37 -7.39 24.89
CA GLU A 433 0.48 -6.60 26.14
C GLU A 433 1.55 -7.15 27.08
N ARG A 434 1.70 -8.47 27.14
CA ARG A 434 2.73 -9.13 27.97
C ARG A 434 4.13 -8.89 27.41
N TYR A 435 4.35 -9.02 26.10
CA TYR A 435 5.63 -8.67 25.47
C TYR A 435 5.99 -7.21 25.71
N ARG A 436 5.01 -6.31 25.57
CA ARG A 436 5.19 -4.88 25.81
C ARG A 436 5.57 -4.58 27.26
N LEU A 437 4.88 -5.15 28.25
CA LEU A 437 5.21 -4.94 29.67
C LEU A 437 6.61 -5.45 30.04
N GLN A 438 7.08 -6.52 29.40
CA GLN A 438 8.46 -6.99 29.60
C GLN A 438 9.46 -5.96 29.05
N ALA A 439 9.22 -5.43 27.85
CA ALA A 439 10.01 -4.35 27.27
C ALA A 439 9.96 -3.06 28.12
N ASP A 440 8.79 -2.68 28.62
CA ASP A 440 8.61 -1.54 29.54
C ASP A 440 9.46 -1.72 30.80
N GLY A 441 9.57 -2.92 31.35
CA GLY A 441 10.41 -3.21 32.52
C GLY A 441 11.89 -2.90 32.27
N HIS A 442 12.43 -3.35 31.14
CA HIS A 442 13.79 -3.04 30.73
C HIS A 442 13.99 -1.53 30.49
N TRP A 443 13.01 -0.89 29.88
CA TRP A 443 13.06 0.56 29.64
C TRP A 443 13.02 1.35 30.94
N LEU A 444 12.12 1.02 31.87
CA LEU A 444 11.95 1.66 33.19
C LEU A 444 13.19 1.51 34.06
N GLU A 445 13.91 0.39 33.95
CA GLU A 445 15.16 0.19 34.70
C GLU A 445 16.19 1.27 34.35
N SER A 446 16.29 1.67 33.08
CA SER A 446 17.20 2.75 32.64
C SER A 446 16.57 4.14 32.73
N ASN A 447 15.24 4.21 32.71
CA ASN A 447 14.44 5.44 32.67
C ASN A 447 13.42 5.47 33.83
N PRO A 448 13.87 5.43 35.11
CA PRO A 448 12.97 5.33 36.24
C PRO A 448 12.20 6.63 36.46
N PHE A 449 10.90 6.53 36.73
CA PHE A 449 10.09 7.67 37.14
C PHE A 449 10.46 8.15 38.55
N ALA A 450 10.20 9.43 38.85
CA ALA A 450 10.11 9.84 40.25
C ALA A 450 8.76 9.40 40.82
N LEU A 451 8.69 9.10 42.12
CA LEU A 451 7.42 8.78 42.79
C LEU A 451 6.37 9.89 42.62
N GLY A 452 6.82 11.14 42.49
CA GLY A 452 5.95 12.29 42.22
C GLY A 452 5.26 12.24 40.86
N ASP A 453 5.86 11.59 39.86
CA ASP A 453 5.37 11.54 38.48
C ASP A 453 4.17 10.62 38.31
N LEU A 454 3.99 9.67 39.23
CA LEU A 454 2.96 8.62 39.19
C LEU A 454 1.78 8.91 40.14
N ARG A 455 1.76 10.07 40.81
CA ARG A 455 0.71 10.39 41.81
C ARG A 455 -0.70 10.35 41.23
N GLN A 456 -0.88 10.87 40.02
CA GLN A 456 -2.19 10.91 39.38
C GLN A 456 -2.67 9.51 39.02
N GLN A 457 -1.81 8.70 38.40
CA GLN A 457 -2.09 7.30 38.05
C GLN A 457 -2.40 6.47 39.28
N LEU A 458 -1.70 6.73 40.39
CA LEU A 458 -1.97 6.10 41.69
C LEU A 458 -3.29 6.60 42.32
N ALA A 459 -3.67 7.87 42.11
CA ALA A 459 -4.97 8.40 42.54
C ALA A 459 -6.13 7.75 41.78
N ASP A 460 -5.98 7.58 40.46
CA ASP A 460 -6.99 7.02 39.56
C ASP A 460 -7.10 5.49 39.63
N ALA A 461 -6.11 4.80 40.21
CA ALA A 461 -6.12 3.35 40.36
C ALA A 461 -7.27 2.85 41.27
N PRO A 462 -7.86 1.66 41.01
CA PRO A 462 -8.90 1.10 41.87
C PRO A 462 -8.44 0.83 43.30
N ALA A 463 -9.35 0.92 44.27
CA ALA A 463 -9.04 0.68 45.68
C ALA A 463 -8.45 -0.73 45.94
N SER A 464 -9.01 -1.76 45.30
CA SER A 464 -8.52 -3.14 45.38
C SER A 464 -7.05 -3.28 44.93
N PHE A 465 -6.66 -2.55 43.89
CA PHE A 465 -5.27 -2.51 43.44
C PHE A 465 -4.37 -1.84 44.48
N LYS A 466 -4.76 -0.68 45.03
CA LYS A 466 -3.96 0.04 46.03
C LYS A 466 -3.73 -0.78 47.31
N GLU A 467 -4.74 -1.53 47.75
CA GLU A 467 -4.65 -2.40 48.94
C GLU A 467 -3.63 -3.53 48.77
N GLN A 468 -3.52 -4.09 47.55
CA GLN A 468 -2.61 -5.19 47.24
C GLN A 468 -1.22 -4.71 46.81
N LEU A 469 -1.10 -3.49 46.27
CA LEU A 469 0.12 -2.94 45.71
C LEU A 469 1.33 -3.05 46.64
N VAL A 470 1.24 -2.55 47.88
CA VAL A 470 2.36 -2.62 48.84
C VAL A 470 2.72 -4.07 49.19
N THR A 471 1.72 -4.95 49.26
CA THR A 471 1.96 -6.38 49.54
C THR A 471 2.68 -7.05 48.37
N ASN A 472 2.40 -6.65 47.14
CA ASN A 472 3.03 -7.18 45.93
C ASN A 472 4.43 -6.61 45.68
N LEU A 473 4.72 -5.40 46.18
CA LEU A 473 6.05 -4.78 46.07
C LEU A 473 7.01 -5.20 47.18
N LEU A 474 6.49 -5.71 48.30
CA LEU A 474 7.31 -6.11 49.45
C LEU A 474 8.32 -7.24 49.16
N PRO A 475 7.98 -8.28 48.36
CA PRO A 475 8.96 -9.29 47.95
C PRO A 475 10.13 -8.71 47.16
N ILE A 476 9.91 -7.62 46.40
CA ILE A 476 10.97 -6.99 45.60
C ILE A 476 12.01 -6.36 46.52
N ALA A 477 11.59 -5.55 47.50
CA ALA A 477 12.50 -4.94 48.49
C ALA A 477 13.18 -5.95 49.44
N THR A 478 12.79 -7.23 49.43
CA THR A 478 13.35 -8.27 50.30
C THR A 478 14.06 -9.38 49.51
N ALA A 479 14.20 -9.20 48.20
CA ALA A 479 14.62 -10.25 47.28
C ALA A 479 16.06 -10.72 47.50
N ASP A 480 16.95 -9.80 47.88
CA ASP A 480 18.37 -10.05 48.16
C ASP A 480 18.63 -10.47 49.63
N GLY A 481 17.58 -10.50 50.45
CA GLY A 481 17.65 -10.84 51.88
C GLY A 481 18.13 -9.69 52.78
N VAL A 482 18.43 -8.51 52.25
CA VAL A 482 18.89 -7.33 53.01
C VAL A 482 18.03 -6.13 52.65
N LEU A 483 16.99 -5.91 53.45
CA LEU A 483 16.11 -4.76 53.31
C LEU A 483 16.87 -3.44 53.58
N ASP A 484 17.15 -2.65 52.55
CA ASP A 484 17.89 -1.39 52.68
C ASP A 484 16.99 -0.26 53.23
N ALA A 485 17.59 0.67 53.97
CA ALA A 485 16.84 1.78 54.55
C ALA A 485 16.23 2.70 53.47
N SER A 486 16.88 2.79 52.30
CA SER A 486 16.43 3.60 51.17
C SER A 486 15.14 3.05 50.55
N GLU A 487 15.03 1.73 50.36
CA GLU A 487 13.85 1.04 49.85
C GLU A 487 12.66 1.16 50.82
N VAL A 488 12.91 0.98 52.13
CA VAL A 488 11.90 1.17 53.17
C VAL A 488 11.36 2.59 53.14
N ALA A 489 12.22 3.59 52.98
CA ALA A 489 11.80 4.98 52.89
C ALA A 489 10.92 5.24 51.66
N VAL A 490 11.16 4.56 50.54
CA VAL A 490 10.28 4.62 49.35
C VAL A 490 8.94 3.95 49.64
N LEU A 491 8.93 2.75 50.24
CA LEU A 491 7.71 2.03 50.63
C LEU A 491 6.86 2.81 51.65
N GLU A 492 7.48 3.48 52.62
CA GLU A 492 6.78 4.36 53.56
C GLU A 492 6.12 5.56 52.88
N LYS A 493 6.83 6.20 51.95
CA LYS A 493 6.27 7.29 51.14
C LYS A 493 5.11 6.80 50.29
N LEU A 494 5.23 5.63 49.67
CA LEU A 494 4.17 5.00 48.88
C LEU A 494 2.95 4.66 49.74
N ALA A 495 3.15 4.03 50.91
CA ALA A 495 2.08 3.68 51.84
C ALA A 495 1.31 4.93 52.30
N LYS A 496 2.03 6.03 52.58
CA LYS A 496 1.40 7.32 52.91
C LYS A 496 0.58 7.89 51.75
N LEU A 497 1.06 7.76 50.51
CA LEU A 497 0.38 8.24 49.30
C LEU A 497 -0.94 7.50 49.03
N ILE A 498 -1.01 6.21 49.35
CA ILE A 498 -2.23 5.40 49.19
C ILE A 498 -3.11 5.34 50.46
N GLY A 499 -2.72 6.04 51.54
CA GLY A 499 -3.50 6.11 52.78
C GLY A 499 -3.41 4.87 53.68
N LEU A 500 -2.36 4.07 53.55
CA LEU A 500 -2.11 2.89 54.40
C LEU A 500 -1.50 3.29 55.75
N ASP A 501 -1.98 2.67 56.84
CA ASP A 501 -1.45 2.90 58.18
C ASP A 501 0.01 2.42 58.30
N PRO A 502 0.96 3.25 58.79
CA PRO A 502 2.37 2.86 58.93
C PRO A 502 2.58 1.58 59.73
N SER A 503 1.76 1.34 60.77
CA SER A 503 1.85 0.14 61.61
C SER A 503 1.60 -1.16 60.82
N SER A 504 0.73 -1.09 59.81
CA SER A 504 0.42 -2.20 58.90
C SER A 504 1.60 -2.54 57.97
N LEU A 505 2.32 -1.52 57.48
CA LEU A 505 3.51 -1.71 56.65
C LEU A 505 4.61 -2.48 57.41
N TYR A 506 4.93 -2.05 58.63
CA TYR A 506 5.92 -2.71 59.48
C TYR A 506 5.49 -4.12 59.92
N GLY A 507 4.20 -4.35 60.15
CA GLY A 507 3.66 -5.70 60.40
C GLY A 507 3.88 -6.64 59.22
N LYS A 508 3.64 -6.16 57.99
CA LYS A 508 3.87 -6.93 56.75
C LYS A 508 5.35 -7.18 56.48
N LEU A 509 6.22 -6.17 56.67
CA LEU A 509 7.68 -6.30 56.59
C LEU A 509 8.23 -7.38 57.52
N ASN A 510 7.79 -7.38 58.78
CA ASN A 510 8.21 -8.39 59.75
C ASN A 510 7.68 -9.80 59.43
N ALA A 511 6.49 -9.90 58.84
CA ALA A 511 5.93 -11.17 58.36
C ALA A 511 6.68 -11.72 57.13
N ALA A 512 7.11 -10.85 56.21
CA ALA A 512 7.93 -11.22 55.05
C ALA A 512 9.34 -11.66 55.44
N ARG A 513 9.85 -11.17 56.58
CA ARG A 513 11.18 -11.52 57.14
C ARG A 513 11.18 -12.83 57.93
N ALA A 514 10.01 -13.34 58.33
CA ALA A 514 9.92 -14.62 58.98
C ALA A 514 10.21 -15.73 57.96
N PRO A 515 11.11 -16.69 58.24
CA PRO A 515 11.28 -17.84 57.35
C PRO A 515 9.91 -18.47 57.14
N ALA A 516 9.53 -18.71 55.88
CA ALA A 516 8.34 -19.46 55.57
C ALA A 516 8.35 -20.74 56.43
N ALA A 517 7.40 -20.83 57.37
CA ALA A 517 7.23 -22.06 58.14
C ALA A 517 7.07 -23.20 57.12
N PRO A 518 7.76 -24.34 57.30
CA PRO A 518 7.68 -25.43 56.33
C PRO A 518 6.21 -25.77 56.11
N LEU A 519 5.80 -25.75 54.84
CA LEU A 519 4.47 -26.18 54.40
C LEU A 519 4.11 -27.48 55.14
N PRO A 520 2.88 -27.64 55.66
CA PRO A 520 2.46 -28.89 56.26
C PRO A 520 2.63 -29.99 55.22
N GLN A 521 3.63 -30.86 55.46
CA GLN A 521 3.84 -32.06 54.67
C GLN A 521 2.53 -32.85 54.70
N LYS A 522 2.04 -33.24 53.51
CA LYS A 522 0.95 -34.20 53.39
C LYS A 522 1.25 -35.40 54.29
N PRO A 523 0.28 -35.91 55.05
CA PRO A 523 0.50 -36.98 56.02
C PRO A 523 1.06 -38.21 55.30
N THR A 524 2.34 -38.51 55.58
CA THR A 524 2.92 -39.81 55.25
C THR A 524 2.47 -40.78 56.32
N ILE A 525 1.67 -41.75 55.92
CA ILE A 525 1.27 -42.86 56.78
C ILE A 525 2.53 -43.70 57.03
N SER A 526 2.98 -43.74 58.28
CA SER A 526 3.49 -44.98 58.86
C SER A 526 3.40 -44.91 60.37
N ALA A 527 2.61 -45.81 60.93
CA ALA A 527 2.94 -46.43 62.20
C ALA A 527 2.20 -47.78 62.29
N ALA A 528 2.98 -48.87 62.22
CA ALA A 528 2.88 -49.85 63.29
C ALA A 528 2.91 -49.06 64.61
N GLY A 529 1.78 -49.06 65.31
CA GLY A 529 1.46 -48.06 66.33
C GLY A 529 2.31 -48.12 67.60
N ARG A 530 2.65 -46.95 68.15
CA ARG A 530 2.30 -46.45 69.51
C ARG A 530 3.12 -45.20 69.90
N PRO A 531 2.66 -44.40 70.88
CA PRO A 531 2.88 -42.95 70.94
C PRO A 531 3.94 -42.52 71.96
N LEU A 532 4.50 -41.32 71.80
CA LEU A 532 5.21 -40.58 72.86
C LEU A 532 4.83 -39.08 72.85
N ILE A 533 4.76 -38.56 74.07
CA ILE A 533 4.13 -37.32 74.55
C ILE A 533 5.02 -36.08 74.30
N ALA A 534 4.34 -34.92 74.30
CA ALA A 534 4.76 -33.50 74.25
C ALA A 534 6.12 -33.10 74.87
N PRO A 535 6.62 -31.87 74.59
CA PRO A 535 6.22 -30.75 75.47
C PRO A 535 5.93 -29.43 74.74
N ALA A 536 5.05 -28.63 75.36
CA ALA A 536 4.84 -27.22 75.05
C ALA A 536 5.98 -26.34 75.59
N PRO A 537 6.30 -25.19 74.96
CA PRO A 537 6.94 -24.08 75.64
C PRO A 537 5.96 -22.93 75.93
N SER A 538 6.22 -22.29 77.07
CA SER A 538 5.51 -21.20 77.74
C SER A 538 5.74 -19.81 77.11
N PRO A 539 5.03 -18.75 77.58
CA PRO A 539 4.87 -17.45 76.90
C PRO A 539 5.89 -16.39 77.35
N ALA A 540 6.36 -15.55 76.41
CA ALA A 540 7.08 -14.29 76.63
C ALA A 540 7.10 -13.51 75.29
N ALA A 541 7.07 -12.18 75.16
CA ALA A 541 6.89 -11.03 76.03
C ALA A 541 6.46 -9.85 75.11
N LYS A 542 5.68 -8.88 75.62
CA LYS A 542 5.29 -7.66 74.89
C LYS A 542 6.44 -6.64 74.90
N PRO A 543 6.78 -5.94 73.79
CA PRO A 543 7.58 -4.72 73.85
C PRO A 543 6.71 -3.46 73.80
N SER A 544 7.07 -2.49 74.64
CA SER A 544 6.48 -1.16 74.81
C SER A 544 7.06 -0.14 73.82
N ILE A 545 6.23 0.80 73.37
CA ILE A 545 6.58 1.88 72.43
C ILE A 545 7.07 3.10 73.21
N ASN A 546 8.24 3.63 72.83
CA ASN A 546 8.87 4.80 73.46
C ASN A 546 8.49 6.09 72.71
N ARG A 547 7.66 6.93 73.34
CA ARG A 547 6.99 8.12 72.80
C ARG A 547 7.84 9.40 72.97
N GLY A 548 8.96 9.51 72.26
CA GLY A 548 9.91 10.62 72.46
C GLY A 548 10.58 11.22 71.22
N LYS A 549 10.16 10.88 69.99
CA LYS A 549 10.80 11.38 68.76
C LYS A 549 9.82 11.76 67.64
N LEU A 550 8.60 12.19 67.99
CA LEU A 550 7.52 12.45 67.04
C LEU A 550 7.18 13.94 66.85
N ASP A 551 7.93 14.87 67.46
CA ASP A 551 7.59 16.30 67.45
C ASP A 551 8.55 17.22 66.65
N ASP A 552 9.66 16.70 66.09
CA ASP A 552 10.71 17.57 65.51
C ASP A 552 10.76 17.68 63.97
N VAL A 553 9.77 17.20 63.20
CA VAL A 553 9.81 17.28 61.72
C VAL A 553 8.54 17.90 61.10
N ARG A 554 7.76 18.64 61.88
CA ARG A 554 6.47 19.23 61.42
C ARG A 554 6.36 20.75 61.47
N LYS A 555 7.46 21.46 61.67
CA LYS A 555 7.49 22.92 61.57
C LYS A 555 8.76 23.39 60.87
N GLU A 556 8.73 23.39 59.55
CA GLU A 556 9.44 24.40 58.76
C GLU A 556 8.91 24.43 57.33
N SER A 557 8.67 25.65 56.84
CA SER A 557 8.40 26.01 55.43
C SER A 557 6.97 25.83 54.88
N SER A 558 6.02 26.54 55.50
CA SER A 558 4.90 27.16 54.79
C SER A 558 4.87 28.65 55.11
N GLN A 559 5.43 29.49 54.25
CA GLN A 559 5.11 30.92 54.04
C GLN A 559 6.10 31.50 53.02
N VAL A 560 5.63 31.79 51.82
CA VAL A 560 5.61 33.12 51.18
C VAL A 560 4.89 32.93 49.85
N ALA A 561 3.61 33.31 49.82
CA ALA A 561 2.90 33.63 48.60
C ALA A 561 2.68 35.15 48.60
N THR A 562 2.68 35.73 47.40
CA THR A 562 2.25 37.09 47.08
C THR A 562 3.32 38.16 47.23
N TYR A 563 4.06 38.43 46.16
CA TYR A 563 4.16 39.77 45.56
C TYR A 563 4.82 39.65 44.18
N LEU A 564 4.31 40.43 43.23
CA LEU A 564 4.78 40.66 41.85
C LEU A 564 4.09 39.84 40.75
N SER A 565 2.77 40.06 40.65
CA SER A 565 2.11 40.25 39.36
C SER A 565 2.48 41.64 38.77
N ASN A 566 2.67 41.67 37.44
CA ASN A 566 2.72 42.82 36.52
C ASN A 566 4.10 43.23 36.02
N ILE A 567 4.65 42.51 35.03
CA ILE A 567 5.59 43.08 34.04
C ILE A 567 5.30 42.45 32.66
N PHE A 568 4.49 43.15 31.86
CA PHE A 568 4.46 43.29 30.37
C PHE A 568 4.25 42.05 29.48
N VAL A 569 3.63 42.08 28.29
CA VAL A 569 2.67 42.90 27.51
C VAL A 569 2.33 41.97 26.32
N ASP A 570 1.06 41.95 25.87
CA ASP A 570 0.61 41.24 24.66
C ASP A 570 1.20 41.86 23.38
N ASP A 571 1.65 41.03 22.43
CA ASP A 571 1.80 41.38 21.02
C ASP A 571 1.01 40.35 20.18
N GLU A 572 0.09 40.87 19.36
CA GLU A 572 -0.79 40.15 18.43
C GLU A 572 0.01 39.47 17.29
N PRO A 573 -0.37 38.26 16.85
CA PRO A 573 0.05 37.74 15.56
C PRO A 573 -0.91 38.17 14.44
N GLN A 574 -0.37 38.83 13.42
CA GLN A 574 -1.03 39.07 12.13
C GLN A 574 -1.32 37.76 11.37
N PRO A 575 -2.36 37.72 10.53
CA PRO A 575 -2.71 36.54 9.73
C PRO A 575 -1.82 36.42 8.49
N ASP A 576 -1.29 35.21 8.26
CA ASP A 576 -0.61 34.83 7.02
C ASP A 576 -1.60 34.61 5.86
N PRO A 577 -1.18 34.88 4.60
CA PRO A 577 -2.04 34.86 3.41
C PRO A 577 -2.39 33.43 2.96
N GLU A 578 -3.63 33.26 2.46
CA GLU A 578 -4.11 32.03 1.82
C GLU A 578 -3.25 31.62 0.61
N PRO A 579 -2.98 30.31 0.42
CA PRO A 579 -2.38 29.82 -0.81
C PRO A 579 -3.37 29.87 -1.99
N PRO A 580 -2.90 29.94 -3.25
CA PRO A 580 -3.77 30.01 -4.42
C PRO A 580 -4.58 28.72 -4.56
N ARG A 581 -5.88 28.87 -4.88
CA ARG A 581 -6.73 27.78 -5.36
C ARG A 581 -6.19 27.24 -6.68
N GLU A 582 -5.77 25.97 -6.70
CA GLU A 582 -5.69 25.19 -7.93
C GLU A 582 -7.13 24.86 -8.39
N GLU A 583 -7.47 25.25 -9.61
CA GLU A 583 -8.72 24.85 -10.26
C GLU A 583 -8.72 23.33 -10.46
N ALA A 584 -9.63 22.65 -9.77
CA ALA A 584 -9.85 21.22 -9.91
C ALA A 584 -10.36 20.88 -11.31
N ALA A 585 -9.77 19.87 -11.94
CA ALA A 585 -10.37 19.18 -13.08
C ALA A 585 -11.69 18.52 -12.63
N ASP A 586 -12.80 18.91 -13.26
CA ASP A 586 -14.12 18.32 -13.01
C ASP A 586 -14.23 16.92 -13.67
N SER A 587 -15.19 16.16 -13.15
CA SER A 587 -15.64 14.78 -13.39
C SER A 587 -15.70 14.24 -14.83
N ARG A 588 -15.41 15.04 -15.87
CA ARG A 588 -15.40 14.64 -17.29
C ARG A 588 -14.03 14.70 -17.96
N GLY A 589 -12.96 14.99 -17.23
CA GLY A 589 -11.58 14.79 -17.70
C GLY A 589 -11.02 15.83 -18.69
N LEU A 590 -11.72 16.95 -18.93
CA LEU A 590 -11.22 18.04 -19.76
C LEU A 590 -10.47 19.10 -18.91
N ASP A 591 -9.29 19.52 -19.36
CA ASP A 591 -8.58 20.68 -18.77
C ASP A 591 -9.47 21.94 -18.84
N GLY A 592 -9.48 22.77 -17.79
CA GLY A 592 -10.29 24.01 -17.70
C GLY A 592 -9.97 25.04 -18.80
N ARG A 593 -8.83 24.92 -19.48
CA ARG A 593 -8.50 25.71 -20.68
C ARG A 593 -9.21 25.18 -21.94
N LEU A 594 -9.26 23.86 -22.11
CA LEU A 594 -9.96 23.21 -23.22
C LEU A 594 -11.48 23.35 -23.10
N ARG A 595 -12.01 23.41 -21.87
CA ARG A 595 -13.46 23.58 -21.66
C ARG A 595 -13.95 24.94 -22.12
N ARG A 596 -13.22 26.01 -21.78
CA ARG A 596 -13.52 27.36 -22.26
C ARG A 596 -13.45 27.46 -23.79
N LEU A 597 -12.51 26.74 -24.41
CA LEU A 597 -12.41 26.60 -25.86
C LEU A 597 -13.63 25.87 -26.44
N LEU A 598 -14.05 24.77 -25.83
CA LEU A 598 -15.20 23.98 -26.25
C LEU A 598 -16.52 24.79 -26.20
N ASP A 599 -16.73 25.54 -25.12
CA ASP A 599 -17.92 26.39 -24.97
C ASP A 599 -17.95 27.50 -26.04
N GLU A 600 -16.79 28.05 -26.42
CA GLU A 600 -16.71 29.04 -27.51
C GLU A 600 -16.87 28.38 -28.89
N LEU A 601 -16.27 27.21 -29.13
CA LEU A 601 -16.35 26.50 -30.42
C LEU A 601 -17.79 26.07 -30.76
N THR A 602 -18.56 25.65 -29.76
CA THR A 602 -19.97 25.24 -29.93
C THR A 602 -20.93 26.42 -30.15
N SER A 603 -20.47 27.67 -30.01
CA SER A 603 -21.26 28.86 -30.29
C SER A 603 -21.53 29.08 -31.79
N ARG A 604 -20.73 28.46 -32.67
CA ARG A 604 -20.86 28.56 -34.14
C ARG A 604 -20.75 27.17 -34.77
N PRO A 605 -21.55 26.86 -35.81
CA PRO A 605 -21.50 25.56 -36.47
C PRO A 605 -20.26 25.39 -37.35
N GLU A 606 -19.61 26.47 -37.76
CA GLU A 606 -18.44 26.46 -38.65
C GLU A 606 -17.44 27.54 -38.24
N TRP A 607 -16.14 27.22 -38.36
CA TRP A 607 -15.02 28.12 -38.10
C TRP A 607 -14.05 28.11 -39.27
N SER A 608 -13.55 29.29 -39.67
CA SER A 608 -12.42 29.35 -40.60
C SER A 608 -11.16 28.82 -39.92
N LYS A 609 -10.23 28.25 -40.69
CA LYS A 609 -8.94 27.77 -40.16
C LYS A 609 -8.15 28.87 -39.44
N ALA A 610 -8.25 30.12 -39.90
CA ALA A 610 -7.58 31.27 -39.29
C ALA A 610 -8.20 31.65 -37.95
N ASP A 611 -9.52 31.64 -37.83
CA ASP A 611 -10.23 31.98 -36.60
C ASP A 611 -10.04 30.90 -35.53
N PHE A 612 -10.09 29.62 -35.91
CA PHE A 612 -9.79 28.50 -35.03
C PHE A 612 -8.35 28.56 -34.50
N ALA A 613 -7.38 28.87 -35.37
CA ALA A 613 -5.98 29.00 -34.96
C ALA A 613 -5.75 30.19 -34.02
N ALA A 614 -6.45 31.31 -34.22
CA ALA A 614 -6.42 32.45 -33.32
C ALA A 614 -7.01 32.11 -31.94
N LEU A 615 -8.09 31.33 -31.91
CA LEU A 615 -8.77 30.89 -30.69
C LEU A 615 -7.88 29.94 -29.87
N ALA A 616 -7.27 28.94 -30.51
CA ALA A 616 -6.30 28.05 -29.86
C ALA A 616 -5.09 28.82 -29.30
N LYS A 617 -4.60 29.81 -30.04
CA LYS A 617 -3.48 30.66 -29.63
C LYS A 617 -3.81 31.56 -28.44
N GLN A 618 -5.03 32.09 -28.34
CA GLN A 618 -5.48 32.86 -27.16
C GLN A 618 -5.48 32.02 -25.88
N ALA A 619 -5.75 30.71 -26.01
CA ALA A 619 -5.66 29.77 -24.90
C ALA A 619 -4.23 29.24 -24.62
N GLY A 620 -3.23 29.68 -25.39
CA GLY A 620 -1.84 29.24 -25.27
C GLY A 620 -1.59 27.81 -25.79
N LEU A 621 -2.46 27.29 -26.66
CA LEU A 621 -2.41 25.93 -27.18
C LEU A 621 -2.15 25.91 -28.70
N MET A 622 -1.57 24.82 -29.19
CA MET A 622 -1.35 24.62 -30.63
C MET A 622 -2.66 24.17 -31.32
N PRO A 623 -3.05 24.75 -32.46
CA PRO A 623 -4.34 24.44 -33.11
C PRO A 623 -4.55 22.96 -33.40
N GLY A 624 -3.52 22.27 -33.93
CA GLY A 624 -3.61 20.82 -34.18
C GLY A 624 -3.74 19.98 -32.91
N ALA A 625 -3.16 20.44 -31.79
CA ALA A 625 -3.28 19.77 -30.49
C ALA A 625 -4.68 19.97 -29.89
N VAL A 626 -5.28 21.16 -30.04
CA VAL A 626 -6.66 21.44 -29.63
C VAL A 626 -7.64 20.62 -30.46
N PHE A 627 -7.44 20.56 -31.78
CA PHE A 627 -8.27 19.78 -32.69
C PHE A 627 -8.29 18.28 -32.33
N ALA A 628 -7.10 17.70 -32.10
CA ALA A 628 -6.97 16.31 -31.70
C ALA A 628 -7.58 16.05 -30.30
N GLN A 629 -7.25 16.87 -29.30
CA GLN A 629 -7.71 16.65 -27.92
C GLN A 629 -9.23 16.78 -27.75
N LEU A 630 -9.88 17.67 -28.51
CA LEU A 630 -11.33 17.81 -28.47
C LEU A 630 -12.04 16.66 -29.20
N ASN A 631 -11.49 16.16 -30.30
CA ASN A 631 -12.04 14.99 -30.99
C ASN A 631 -11.83 13.71 -30.19
N ASP A 632 -10.65 13.51 -29.61
CA ASP A 632 -10.37 12.38 -28.73
C ASP A 632 -11.33 12.39 -27.52
N TRP A 633 -11.55 13.56 -26.92
CA TRP A 633 -12.51 13.70 -25.82
C TRP A 633 -13.97 13.45 -26.24
N ALA A 634 -14.39 13.95 -27.40
CA ALA A 634 -15.76 13.77 -27.90
C ALA A 634 -16.02 12.30 -28.28
N LEU A 635 -15.02 11.61 -28.84
CA LEU A 635 -15.06 10.17 -29.08
C LEU A 635 -15.16 9.38 -27.77
N ASP A 636 -14.39 9.78 -26.76
CA ASP A 636 -14.40 9.15 -25.42
C ASP A 636 -15.72 9.35 -24.66
N THR A 637 -16.45 10.44 -24.93
CA THR A 637 -17.65 10.83 -24.17
C THR A 637 -18.96 10.53 -24.90
N GLY A 638 -18.99 10.66 -26.23
CA GLY A 638 -20.18 10.59 -27.07
C GLY A 638 -20.07 9.71 -28.32
N GLY A 639 -18.90 9.15 -28.61
CA GLY A 639 -18.69 8.20 -29.73
C GLY A 639 -18.65 8.82 -31.13
N GLU A 640 -18.72 10.14 -31.24
CA GLU A 640 -18.62 10.90 -32.50
C GLU A 640 -17.53 11.97 -32.38
N VAL A 641 -16.93 12.37 -33.50
CA VAL A 641 -15.95 13.47 -33.52
C VAL A 641 -16.66 14.82 -33.41
N LEU A 642 -16.04 15.76 -32.70
CA LEU A 642 -16.57 17.11 -32.51
C LEU A 642 -16.27 18.05 -33.68
N LEU A 643 -15.09 17.92 -34.28
CA LEU A 643 -14.54 18.81 -35.29
C LEU A 643 -14.17 18.02 -36.55
N GLU A 644 -14.70 18.45 -37.70
CA GLU A 644 -14.46 17.82 -39.01
C GLU A 644 -14.07 18.85 -40.07
N GLY A 645 -13.28 18.43 -41.06
CA GLY A 645 -12.84 19.28 -42.17
C GLY A 645 -11.59 20.12 -41.87
N GLU A 646 -11.03 20.74 -42.91
CA GLU A 646 -9.81 21.56 -42.81
C GLU A 646 -10.04 23.08 -42.95
N ASP A 647 -11.00 23.49 -43.80
CA ASP A 647 -11.49 24.86 -43.95
C ASP A 647 -12.79 24.86 -44.79
N PRO A 648 -13.98 25.14 -44.21
CA PRO A 648 -14.20 25.44 -42.80
C PRO A 648 -14.09 24.19 -41.92
N ILE A 649 -13.77 24.40 -40.64
CA ILE A 649 -13.88 23.40 -39.59
C ILE A 649 -15.34 23.38 -39.13
N VAL A 650 -16.01 22.25 -39.32
CA VAL A 650 -17.42 22.03 -38.95
C VAL A 650 -17.48 21.49 -37.52
N VAL A 651 -18.37 22.04 -36.70
CA VAL A 651 -18.55 21.66 -35.29
C VAL A 651 -19.83 20.84 -35.14
N ASN A 652 -19.70 19.57 -34.75
CA ASN A 652 -20.80 18.69 -34.40
C ASN A 652 -21.23 18.93 -32.95
N SER A 653 -22.15 19.86 -32.72
CA SER A 653 -22.62 20.21 -31.38
C SER A 653 -23.35 19.07 -30.64
N ALA A 654 -23.74 17.99 -31.31
CA ALA A 654 -24.28 16.79 -30.67
C ALA A 654 -23.21 15.93 -29.99
N ALA A 655 -21.94 16.11 -30.35
CA ALA A 655 -20.78 15.42 -29.80
C ALA A 655 -20.07 16.21 -28.66
N ALA A 656 -20.65 17.33 -28.20
CA ALA A 656 -20.05 18.33 -27.30
C ALA A 656 -20.51 18.32 -25.83
#